data_AF-A0A1V9Y7L7-F1
#
_entry.id   AF-A0A1V9Y7L7-F1
#
_cell.length_a   1.000
_cell.length_b   1.000
_cell.length_c   1.000
_cell.angle_alpha   90.00
_cell.angle_beta   90.00
_cell.angle_gamma   90.00
#
_symmetry.space_group_name_H-M   'P 1'
#
loop_
_entity.id
_entity.type
_entity.pdbx_description
1 polymer ?
#
loop_
_entity_poly.entity_id
_entity_poly.type
_entity_poly.pdbx_seq_one_letter_code
_entity_poly.pdbx_strand_id
1 'polypeptide(L)'
;MEFSWANEEATRDIIRDLMSKDAPLVETRLLLKPIFRWAKREPEKAFAYVLWLLQLQKHGDGEIAAQPLLQANYAINTLITASQRCGRAMEAQRAFDLLEEYDYTPDVFAYTALIDVLGRGQQADEALDTYKKMLSTDVQPNIVTFTTIIRVLSMSQTIDATYVVNVLRQARKLDKKCDPSLYTEAFETCARRKLIEIMTLVLVERKVDYGLESLGDRSIQVISQLAREPSNQSIIESWVIDQLIDPSDKERLLSISTSASITDDKYQGCLGYETPPTVRMTVIHHDINRLIERVYKGVLPTRMDFETLIHQCRKRKWREQIVLIFEAMQNLSTSGRPSDDPSKIVAPQPNVAPASSTFLAIIDAYICSHALEDAWKAFDMMDDHDIPRNQAIVRKYIRGCYLLMRDLDAAPSPVEWHVLDVVKVALRDNITISPKVASYILRLYGLHAEDGIAMINILSTAYSELSEIILYDELIQACIYANNSSGARTALNSLRRKHGISTTSTIERVMLLSCVDFPTLPEALENLKQLQSDGDLVAIPVYSSLLREFYTKYAAKTHAMDASGRSKCLKVLFEKRALFDQIANSAEILSNFAPPDTTICGTMWCVQIENLQCAPILFAQNATEHLTSVRDKAAKLLAEKEINEALNSMADSNLFLLKAILAFPAIDIGFRIQAKFAKLLFGMITKQHEDHHLNYCIDHLDEMPIHLAAELDKVFDFCEYNVERVVEYCRRASIEDNVEKTMNFIMNHECFFTEKVATELAVHFAELYAQGIITGVRYLREGAKLSTLIPMVFLKALESYLNEYEELKVTDVQVLVIEFKLQDSFKELMEIKPTYTRRAFVVDPNREYYKLPLSQEAIIFVDSDEKAVFAREILDKSPLVGIDVEWRPDAHAKMKSKCSVVQLACKTHVFILDVLLHWSSEMQVLVDTVVNNPTCWKIGFGLAQDVQRLKWSFPDATCFEYDEWESVLDMQVYYCKQFKRNQVGLSRCIEDTLSLPLNKSHQTSNWEDRPLSYEQLLYAANDAYCLLQLVCALKPSQIPFQNLI
;
A
#
# COMPACT_ATOMS: atom_id res chain seq x y z
N MET A 1 23.38 3.32 -22.77
CA MET A 1 22.00 2.99 -23.19
C MET A 1 21.48 4.22 -23.91
N GLU A 2 21.21 4.13 -25.21
CA GLU A 2 20.54 5.21 -25.96
C GLU A 2 19.03 5.11 -25.72
N PHE A 3 18.44 6.10 -25.05
CA PHE A 3 17.01 6.14 -24.78
C PHE A 3 16.26 6.66 -26.01
N SER A 4 15.20 5.96 -26.44
CA SER A 4 14.35 6.39 -27.55
C SER A 4 13.21 7.28 -27.05
N TRP A 5 13.46 8.58 -26.93
CA TRP A 5 12.53 9.55 -26.36
C TRP A 5 11.15 9.61 -27.07
N ALA A 6 11.07 9.28 -28.36
CA ALA A 6 9.82 9.28 -29.13
C ALA A 6 8.80 8.23 -28.66
N ASN A 7 9.27 7.12 -28.08
CA ASN A 7 8.40 6.01 -27.65
C ASN A 7 7.92 6.18 -26.20
N GLU A 8 8.57 7.05 -25.44
CA GLU A 8 8.32 7.32 -24.03
C GLU A 8 7.05 8.15 -23.83
N GLU A 9 6.11 7.66 -23.02
CA GLU A 9 4.83 8.33 -22.75
C GLU A 9 5.00 9.79 -22.27
N ALA A 10 6.05 10.07 -21.50
CA ALA A 10 6.28 11.40 -20.93
C ALA A 10 6.81 12.44 -21.93
N THR A 11 7.39 12.00 -23.06
CA THR A 11 8.06 12.86 -24.05
C THR A 11 7.51 12.69 -25.47
N ARG A 12 6.62 11.71 -25.71
CA ARG A 12 6.02 11.42 -27.01
C ARG A 12 5.35 12.63 -27.65
N ASP A 13 4.47 13.30 -26.90
CA ASP A 13 3.79 14.51 -27.40
C ASP A 13 4.78 15.66 -27.63
N ILE A 14 5.75 15.82 -26.73
CA ILE A 14 6.81 16.83 -26.84
C ILE A 14 7.60 16.66 -28.14
N ILE A 15 7.96 15.42 -28.49
CA ILE A 15 8.76 15.12 -29.67
C ILE A 15 7.95 15.28 -30.95
N ARG A 16 6.69 14.84 -30.94
CA ARG A 16 5.78 15.11 -32.05
C ARG A 16 5.69 16.61 -32.34
N ASP A 17 5.60 17.43 -31.29
CA ASP A 17 5.49 18.88 -31.42
C ASP A 17 6.83 19.48 -31.92
N LEU A 18 7.98 19.00 -31.42
CA LEU A 18 9.32 19.41 -31.88
C LEU A 18 9.63 19.03 -33.35
N MET A 19 9.01 17.98 -33.87
CA MET A 19 9.16 17.53 -35.26
C MET A 19 8.22 18.25 -36.24
N SER A 20 7.21 18.95 -35.74
CA SER A 20 6.27 19.67 -36.59
C SER A 20 6.90 20.91 -37.21
N LYS A 21 6.90 21.01 -38.54
CA LYS A 21 7.41 22.18 -39.30
C LYS A 21 6.57 23.45 -39.08
N ASP A 22 5.33 23.29 -38.63
CA ASP A 22 4.36 24.37 -38.43
C ASP A 22 4.24 24.80 -36.95
N ALA A 23 4.93 24.11 -36.03
CA ALA A 23 4.88 24.42 -34.60
C ALA A 23 5.96 25.45 -34.21
N PRO A 24 5.60 26.52 -33.46
CA PRO A 24 6.59 27.43 -32.90
C PRO A 24 7.51 26.70 -31.90
N LEU A 25 8.69 27.27 -31.63
CA LEU A 25 9.64 26.81 -30.62
C LEU A 25 8.91 26.35 -29.34
N VAL A 26 9.12 25.10 -28.95
CA VAL A 26 8.46 24.52 -27.77
C VAL A 26 8.93 25.26 -26.51
N GLU A 27 7.98 25.71 -25.68
CA GLU A 27 8.30 26.41 -24.43
C GLU A 27 9.25 25.56 -23.56
N THR A 28 10.36 26.17 -23.13
CA THR A 28 11.39 25.50 -22.31
C THR A 28 10.79 24.75 -21.13
N ARG A 29 9.72 25.26 -20.52
CA ARG A 29 9.07 24.66 -19.36
C ARG A 29 8.39 23.31 -19.63
N LEU A 30 7.82 23.11 -20.83
CA LEU A 30 7.22 21.82 -21.21
C LEU A 30 8.29 20.73 -21.27
N LEU A 31 9.49 21.10 -21.73
CA LEU A 31 10.65 20.23 -21.82
C LEU A 31 11.17 19.80 -20.44
N LEU A 32 10.83 20.50 -19.35
CA LEU A 32 11.33 20.19 -18.00
C LEU A 32 10.45 19.24 -17.19
N LYS A 33 9.18 19.08 -17.55
CA LYS A 33 8.24 18.19 -16.83
C LYS A 33 8.74 16.75 -16.67
N PRO A 34 9.36 16.12 -17.70
CA PRO A 34 9.87 14.75 -17.59
C PRO A 34 10.96 14.59 -16.52
N ILE A 35 11.77 15.63 -16.27
CA ILE A 35 12.84 15.61 -15.25
C ILE A 35 12.25 15.28 -13.86
N PHE A 36 11.17 15.96 -13.47
CA PHE A 36 10.52 15.71 -12.17
C PHE A 36 9.86 14.34 -12.08
N ARG A 37 9.35 13.80 -13.20
CA ARG A 37 8.74 12.46 -13.25
C ARG A 37 9.79 11.38 -12.98
N TRP A 38 10.96 11.52 -13.60
CA TRP A 38 12.01 10.50 -13.55
C TRP A 38 12.97 10.65 -12.36
N ALA A 39 13.26 11.86 -11.87
CA ALA A 39 14.23 12.08 -10.79
C ALA A 39 14.02 11.21 -9.54
N LYS A 40 12.77 10.82 -9.22
CA LYS A 40 12.46 9.93 -8.09
C LYS A 40 12.69 8.44 -8.39
N ARG A 41 12.29 7.95 -9.56
CA ARG A 41 12.19 6.50 -9.88
C ARG A 41 13.27 6.02 -10.86
N GLU A 42 13.71 6.89 -11.78
CA GLU A 42 14.63 6.61 -12.89
C GLU A 42 15.66 7.76 -13.02
N PRO A 43 16.55 7.97 -12.03
CA PRO A 43 17.46 9.13 -12.00
C PRO A 43 18.42 9.18 -13.21
N GLU A 44 18.94 8.04 -13.65
CA GLU A 44 19.81 7.96 -14.84
C GLU A 44 19.10 8.43 -16.11
N LYS A 45 17.79 8.17 -16.20
CA LYS A 45 16.96 8.63 -17.32
C LYS A 45 16.72 10.13 -17.27
N ALA A 46 16.48 10.68 -16.07
CA ALA A 46 16.40 12.13 -15.87
C ALA A 46 17.71 12.83 -16.24
N PHE A 47 18.85 12.23 -15.89
CA PHE A 47 20.18 12.75 -16.21
C PHE A 47 20.45 12.71 -17.72
N ALA A 48 20.25 11.55 -18.36
CA ALA A 48 20.40 11.37 -19.80
C ALA A 48 19.50 12.33 -20.60
N TYR A 49 18.29 12.59 -20.09
CA TYR A 49 17.38 13.55 -20.71
C TYR A 49 17.88 15.00 -20.62
N VAL A 50 18.53 15.42 -19.53
CA VAL A 50 19.14 16.75 -19.45
C VAL A 50 20.35 16.88 -20.39
N LEU A 51 21.17 15.83 -20.52
CA LEU A 51 22.24 15.79 -21.52
C LEU A 51 21.68 15.90 -22.95
N TRP A 52 20.57 15.21 -23.22
CA TRP A 52 19.86 15.33 -24.49
C TRP A 52 19.33 16.75 -24.73
N LEU A 53 18.78 17.43 -23.71
CA LEU A 53 18.38 18.82 -23.80
C LEU A 53 19.57 19.76 -24.10
N LEU A 54 20.75 19.51 -23.51
CA LEU A 54 21.98 20.26 -23.81
C LEU A 54 22.42 20.09 -25.26
N GLN A 55 22.35 18.86 -25.78
CA GLN A 55 22.60 18.57 -27.19
C GLN A 55 21.56 19.25 -28.10
N LEU A 56 20.29 19.17 -27.75
CA LEU A 56 19.17 19.75 -28.49
C LEU A 56 19.30 21.27 -28.61
N GLN A 57 19.83 21.94 -27.59
CA GLN A 57 20.08 23.39 -27.63
C GLN A 57 21.07 23.79 -28.74
N LYS A 58 22.19 23.04 -28.86
CA LYS A 58 23.33 23.42 -29.72
C LYS A 58 23.29 22.79 -31.11
N HIS A 59 22.83 21.55 -31.22
CA HIS A 59 23.02 20.72 -32.41
C HIS A 59 21.73 20.12 -32.98
N GLY A 60 20.63 20.13 -32.20
CA GLY A 60 19.43 19.37 -32.57
C GLY A 60 19.63 17.86 -32.39
N ASP A 61 18.68 17.07 -32.88
CA ASP A 61 18.72 15.60 -32.85
C ASP A 61 17.95 14.99 -34.02
N GLY A 62 18.66 14.44 -35.01
CA GLY A 62 18.08 13.86 -36.23
C GLY A 62 17.24 14.88 -37.03
N GLU A 63 15.93 14.64 -37.12
CA GLU A 63 14.97 15.54 -37.77
C GLU A 63 14.54 16.72 -36.88
N ILE A 64 14.89 16.71 -35.59
CA ILE A 64 14.58 17.79 -34.66
C ILE A 64 15.64 18.90 -34.80
N ALA A 65 15.19 20.09 -35.21
CA ALA A 65 16.07 21.25 -35.33
C ALA A 65 16.63 21.70 -33.96
N ALA A 66 17.82 22.31 -33.98
CA ALA A 66 18.43 22.90 -32.79
C ALA A 66 17.49 23.93 -32.15
N GLN A 67 17.44 23.94 -30.81
CA GLN A 67 16.57 24.80 -30.01
C GLN A 67 17.41 25.86 -29.28
N PRO A 68 17.88 26.92 -29.97
CA PRO A 68 18.83 27.88 -29.39
C PRO A 68 18.24 28.71 -28.24
N LEU A 69 16.92 28.83 -28.16
CA LEU A 69 16.23 29.52 -27.06
C LEU A 69 16.05 28.66 -25.80
N LEU A 70 16.41 27.37 -25.86
CA LEU A 70 16.35 26.48 -24.70
C LEU A 70 17.32 26.95 -23.62
N GLN A 71 16.83 27.11 -22.39
CA GLN A 71 17.67 27.49 -21.25
C GLN A 71 18.31 26.24 -20.63
N ALA A 72 19.41 25.78 -21.20
CA ALA A 72 20.18 24.62 -20.74
C ALA A 72 20.58 24.69 -19.26
N ASN A 73 21.07 25.85 -18.80
CA ASN A 73 21.38 26.10 -17.38
C ASN A 73 20.15 25.90 -16.47
N TYR A 74 18.96 26.26 -16.94
CA TYR A 74 17.71 26.06 -16.20
C TYR A 74 17.29 24.59 -16.14
N ALA A 75 17.58 23.80 -17.18
CA ALA A 75 17.38 22.35 -17.17
C ALA A 75 18.29 21.64 -16.16
N ILE A 76 19.57 22.03 -16.10
CA ILE A 76 20.51 21.53 -15.10
C ILE A 76 20.06 21.91 -13.69
N ASN A 77 19.71 23.17 -13.42
CA ASN A 77 19.18 23.62 -12.12
C ASN A 77 17.89 22.89 -11.72
N THR A 78 17.05 22.54 -12.70
CA THR A 78 15.83 21.76 -12.47
C THR A 78 16.17 20.34 -12.00
N LEU A 79 17.17 19.69 -12.60
CA LEU A 79 17.63 18.37 -12.17
C LEU A 79 18.23 18.41 -10.76
N ILE A 80 19.07 19.40 -10.46
CA ILE A 80 19.62 19.62 -9.10
C ILE A 80 18.48 19.74 -8.09
N THR A 81 17.48 20.58 -8.38
CA THR A 81 16.31 20.79 -7.51
C THR A 81 15.45 19.53 -7.39
N ALA A 82 15.25 18.77 -8.46
CA ALA A 82 14.48 17.53 -8.44
C ALA A 82 15.19 16.46 -7.60
N SER A 83 16.51 16.32 -7.76
CA SER A 83 17.37 15.42 -6.96
C SER A 83 17.39 15.83 -5.49
N GLN A 84 17.47 17.13 -5.19
CA GLN A 84 17.32 17.68 -3.84
C GLN A 84 16.00 17.23 -3.22
N ARG A 85 14.86 17.46 -3.90
CA ARG A 85 13.54 17.04 -3.39
C ARG A 85 13.41 15.54 -3.16
N CYS A 86 14.18 14.72 -3.89
CA CYS A 86 14.21 13.27 -3.72
C CYS A 86 15.20 12.80 -2.63
N GLY A 87 15.99 13.70 -2.03
CA GLY A 87 17.00 13.34 -1.04
C GLY A 87 18.21 12.60 -1.64
N ARG A 88 18.47 12.74 -2.95
CA ARG A 88 19.55 12.04 -3.65
C ARG A 88 20.77 12.96 -3.80
N ALA A 89 21.65 12.96 -2.79
CA ALA A 89 22.82 13.83 -2.75
C ALA A 89 23.79 13.60 -3.93
N MET A 90 24.12 12.33 -4.23
CA MET A 90 25.01 11.99 -5.36
C MET A 90 24.50 12.50 -6.71
N GLU A 91 23.21 12.34 -6.99
CA GLU A 91 22.61 12.81 -8.25
C GLU A 91 22.56 14.34 -8.33
N ALA A 92 22.35 15.02 -7.20
CA ALA A 92 22.37 16.47 -7.14
C ALA A 92 23.79 17.02 -7.37
N GLN A 93 24.81 16.39 -6.77
CA GLN A 93 26.22 16.74 -7.00
C GLN A 93 26.60 16.53 -8.46
N ARG A 94 26.30 15.36 -9.02
CA ARG A 94 26.57 15.04 -10.43
C ARG A 94 25.91 16.04 -11.39
N ALA A 95 24.67 16.46 -11.10
CA ALA A 95 24.00 17.49 -11.88
C ALA A 95 24.59 18.89 -11.65
N PHE A 96 25.11 19.19 -10.46
CA PHE A 96 25.80 20.44 -10.16
C PHE A 96 27.11 20.56 -10.92
N ASP A 97 27.86 19.47 -11.05
CA ASP A 97 29.13 19.43 -11.78
C ASP A 97 28.94 19.74 -13.29
N LEU A 98 27.77 19.41 -13.86
CA LEU A 98 27.42 19.79 -15.24
C LEU A 98 27.39 21.31 -15.47
N LEU A 99 27.12 22.12 -14.44
CA LEU A 99 27.17 23.57 -14.59
C LEU A 99 28.59 24.01 -14.94
N GLU A 100 29.59 23.48 -14.23
CA GLU A 100 31.00 23.78 -14.47
C GLU A 100 31.49 23.19 -15.81
N GLU A 101 31.09 21.95 -16.13
CA GLU A 101 31.46 21.28 -17.39
C GLU A 101 30.96 22.03 -18.65
N TYR A 102 29.82 22.71 -18.57
CA TYR A 102 29.21 23.44 -19.69
C TYR A 102 29.39 24.98 -19.59
N ASP A 103 30.35 25.45 -18.80
CA ASP A 103 30.68 26.87 -18.61
C ASP A 103 29.50 27.74 -18.09
N TYR A 104 28.59 27.15 -17.32
CA TYR A 104 27.51 27.86 -16.64
C TYR A 104 27.89 28.20 -15.21
N THR A 105 27.73 29.47 -14.83
CA THR A 105 27.91 29.90 -13.44
C THR A 105 26.76 29.39 -12.58
N PRO A 106 27.01 28.61 -11.50
CA PRO A 106 25.95 28.20 -10.60
C PRO A 106 25.28 29.40 -9.93
N ASP A 107 23.95 29.39 -9.84
CA ASP A 107 23.21 30.45 -9.16
C ASP A 107 23.02 30.13 -7.66
N VAL A 108 22.51 31.10 -6.90
CA VAL A 108 22.23 30.94 -5.47
C VAL A 108 21.30 29.76 -5.18
N PHE A 109 20.41 29.40 -6.10
CA PHE A 109 19.48 28.28 -5.92
C PHE A 109 20.18 26.93 -6.11
N ALA A 110 21.07 26.80 -7.11
CA ALA A 110 21.87 25.61 -7.32
C ALA A 110 22.74 25.30 -6.09
N TYR A 111 23.47 26.30 -5.58
CA TYR A 111 24.26 26.16 -4.36
C TYR A 111 23.38 25.78 -3.16
N THR A 112 22.28 26.50 -2.94
CA THR A 112 21.39 26.25 -1.80
C THR A 112 20.76 24.86 -1.85
N ALA A 113 20.35 24.39 -3.05
CA ALA A 113 19.77 23.07 -3.23
C ALA A 113 20.79 21.94 -2.96
N LEU A 114 22.04 22.12 -3.38
CA LEU A 114 23.12 21.17 -3.11
C LEU A 114 23.46 21.12 -1.61
N ILE A 115 23.61 22.29 -0.95
CA ILE A 115 23.86 22.38 0.49
C ILE A 115 22.75 21.69 1.29
N ASP A 116 21.48 21.89 0.93
CA ASP A 116 20.34 21.26 1.61
C ASP A 116 20.36 19.73 1.51
N VAL A 117 20.57 19.18 0.31
CA VAL A 117 20.52 17.72 0.11
C VAL A 117 21.72 17.01 0.74
N LEU A 118 22.91 17.60 0.69
CA LEU A 118 24.09 17.10 1.39
C LEU A 118 23.86 17.11 2.91
N GLY A 119 23.30 18.20 3.44
CA GLY A 119 22.95 18.31 4.85
C GLY A 119 21.94 17.26 5.32
N ARG A 120 20.87 17.02 4.56
CA ARG A 120 19.90 15.96 4.85
C ARG A 120 20.46 14.54 4.65
N GLY A 121 21.47 14.39 3.81
CA GLY A 121 22.24 13.16 3.60
C GLY A 121 23.26 12.85 4.69
N GLN A 122 23.30 13.62 5.79
CA GLN A 122 24.32 13.53 6.86
C GLN A 122 25.75 13.83 6.39
N GLN A 123 25.92 14.51 5.24
CA GLN A 123 27.20 14.94 4.69
C GLN A 123 27.44 16.42 5.01
N ALA A 124 27.45 16.76 6.30
CA ALA A 124 27.47 18.15 6.74
C ALA A 124 28.77 18.88 6.37
N ASP A 125 29.91 18.18 6.41
CA ASP A 125 31.21 18.76 6.06
C ASP A 125 31.27 19.16 4.57
N GLU A 126 30.77 18.30 3.69
CA GLU A 126 30.64 18.58 2.24
C GLU A 126 29.69 19.76 1.97
N ALA A 127 28.57 19.83 2.70
CA ALA A 127 27.63 20.94 2.61
C ALA A 127 28.26 22.27 3.05
N LEU A 128 29.08 22.24 4.12
CA LEU A 128 29.80 23.41 4.61
C LEU A 128 30.88 23.86 3.62
N ASP A 129 31.60 22.93 3.01
CA ASP A 129 32.62 23.24 2.01
C ASP A 129 31.99 23.80 0.72
N THR A 130 30.81 23.29 0.33
CA THR A 130 30.02 23.86 -0.76
C THR A 130 29.60 25.30 -0.46
N TYR A 131 29.19 25.59 0.78
CA TYR A 131 28.87 26.96 1.22
C TYR A 131 30.11 27.87 1.22
N LYS A 132 31.28 27.39 1.66
CA LYS A 132 32.53 28.15 1.55
C LYS A 132 32.94 28.39 0.10
N LYS A 133 32.76 27.40 -0.80
CA LYS A 133 32.97 27.56 -2.24
C LYS A 133 32.09 28.70 -2.76
N MET A 134 30.80 28.72 -2.42
CA MET A 134 29.89 29.82 -2.77
C MET A 134 30.42 31.18 -2.30
N LEU A 135 30.85 31.30 -1.04
CA LEU A 135 31.42 32.54 -0.50
C LEU A 135 32.71 33.01 -1.20
N SER A 136 33.43 32.11 -1.86
CA SER A 136 34.62 32.44 -2.65
C SER A 136 34.31 32.86 -4.09
N THR A 137 33.05 32.78 -4.51
CA THR A 137 32.56 33.24 -5.82
C THR A 137 31.83 34.58 -5.71
N ASP A 138 31.48 35.17 -6.85
CA ASP A 138 30.65 36.39 -6.90
C ASP A 138 29.16 36.13 -6.52
N VAL A 139 28.77 34.87 -6.28
CA VAL A 139 27.41 34.49 -5.95
C VAL A 139 27.14 34.74 -4.47
N GLN A 140 26.30 35.75 -4.19
CA GLN A 140 25.97 36.14 -2.82
C GLN A 140 24.95 35.17 -2.19
N PRO A 141 25.22 34.64 -0.99
CA PRO A 141 24.22 33.92 -0.21
C PRO A 141 23.01 34.80 0.10
N ASN A 142 21.83 34.20 0.04
CA ASN A 142 20.62 34.85 0.50
C ASN A 142 20.15 34.23 1.82
N ILE A 143 19.08 34.78 2.39
CA ILE A 143 18.47 34.29 3.62
C ILE A 143 18.15 32.79 3.58
N VAL A 144 17.73 32.26 2.42
CA VAL A 144 17.43 30.84 2.26
C VAL A 144 18.71 30.00 2.40
N THR A 145 19.81 30.44 1.81
CA THR A 145 21.13 29.81 1.97
C THR A 145 21.57 29.82 3.43
N PHE A 146 21.44 30.97 4.11
CA PHE A 146 21.81 31.10 5.52
C PHE A 146 20.97 30.20 6.44
N THR A 147 19.65 30.14 6.25
CA THR A 147 18.78 29.23 7.01
C THR A 147 19.14 27.78 6.75
N THR A 148 19.45 27.42 5.50
CA THR A 148 19.83 26.07 5.11
C THR A 148 21.12 25.64 5.80
N ILE A 149 22.17 26.47 5.80
CA ILE A 149 23.43 26.11 6.45
C ILE A 149 23.28 26.02 7.98
N ILE A 150 22.47 26.86 8.61
CA ILE A 150 22.18 26.73 10.06
C ILE A 150 21.50 25.40 10.37
N ARG A 151 20.55 24.95 9.53
CA ARG A 151 19.93 23.61 9.65
C ARG A 151 20.95 22.48 9.50
N VAL A 152 21.88 22.58 8.55
CA VAL A 152 22.96 21.60 8.40
C VAL A 152 23.80 21.51 9.68
N LEU A 153 24.17 22.66 10.28
CA LEU A 153 24.92 22.71 11.54
C LEU A 153 24.15 22.10 12.72
N SER A 154 22.82 22.19 12.68
CA SER A 154 21.91 21.58 13.66
C SER A 154 21.86 20.05 13.58
N MET A 155 21.96 19.50 12.37
CA MET A 155 21.94 18.05 12.13
C MET A 155 23.33 17.42 12.29
N SER A 156 24.39 18.21 12.28
CA SER A 156 25.77 17.74 12.45
C SER A 156 26.21 17.74 13.91
N GLN A 157 26.90 16.67 14.31
CA GLN A 157 27.70 16.63 15.55
C GLN A 157 29.20 16.84 15.28
N THR A 158 29.63 16.77 14.02
CA THR A 158 31.04 16.87 13.61
C THR A 158 31.51 18.32 13.49
N ILE A 159 30.62 19.22 13.07
CA ILE A 159 30.95 20.64 12.89
C ILE A 159 30.76 21.40 14.19
N ASP A 160 31.70 22.30 14.49
CA ASP A 160 31.61 23.22 15.61
C ASP A 160 30.37 24.12 15.49
N ALA A 161 29.49 24.03 16.50
CA ALA A 161 28.26 24.81 16.57
C ALA A 161 28.51 26.33 16.70
N THR A 162 29.71 26.77 17.09
CA THR A 162 30.06 28.21 17.10
C THR A 162 30.01 28.82 15.70
N TYR A 163 30.10 28.00 14.65
CA TYR A 163 29.98 28.46 13.27
C TYR A 163 28.63 29.09 12.94
N VAL A 164 27.56 28.79 13.70
CA VAL A 164 26.25 29.46 13.59
C VAL A 164 26.40 30.98 13.75
N VAL A 165 27.25 31.43 14.69
CA VAL A 165 27.54 32.85 14.91
C VAL A 165 28.24 33.47 13.70
N ASN A 166 29.16 32.74 13.06
CA ASN A 166 29.82 33.20 11.84
C ASN A 166 28.82 33.36 10.69
N VAL A 167 27.85 32.44 10.56
CA VAL A 167 26.78 32.55 9.55
C VAL A 167 25.94 33.81 9.79
N LEU A 168 25.52 34.08 11.04
CA LEU A 168 24.75 35.28 11.39
C LEU A 168 25.53 36.57 11.09
N ARG A 169 26.83 36.62 11.40
CA ARG A 169 27.70 37.75 11.08
C ARG A 169 27.85 37.97 9.58
N GLN A 170 27.94 36.90 8.79
CA GLN A 170 28.00 37.00 7.32
C GLN A 170 26.66 37.50 6.76
N ALA A 171 25.52 37.02 7.27
CA ALA A 171 24.21 37.53 6.89
C ALA A 171 24.06 39.03 7.18
N ARG A 172 24.50 39.49 8.37
CA ARG A 172 24.51 40.91 8.73
C ARG A 172 25.40 41.75 7.81
N LYS A 173 26.57 41.24 7.39
CA LYS A 173 27.45 41.98 6.47
C LYS A 173 26.78 42.27 5.13
N LEU A 174 25.93 41.36 4.65
CA LEU A 174 25.23 41.53 3.37
C LEU A 174 24.04 42.48 3.49
N ASP A 175 23.19 42.31 4.51
CA ASP A 175 21.92 43.05 4.61
C ASP A 175 21.92 44.18 5.66
N LYS A 176 23.11 44.52 6.20
CA LYS A 176 23.38 45.45 7.32
C LYS A 176 22.70 45.07 8.66
N LYS A 177 21.63 44.29 8.62
CA LYS A 177 20.83 43.78 9.74
C LYS A 177 20.37 42.36 9.40
N CYS A 178 20.56 41.42 10.31
CA CYS A 178 20.16 40.03 10.09
C CYS A 178 18.66 39.83 10.36
N ASP A 179 17.95 39.07 9.53
CA ASP A 179 16.50 38.80 9.68
C ASP A 179 16.18 38.04 10.99
N PRO A 180 15.02 38.32 11.65
CA PRO A 180 14.67 37.67 12.92
C PRO A 180 14.51 36.15 12.82
N SER A 181 14.08 35.63 11.66
CA SER A 181 13.88 34.20 11.47
C SER A 181 15.18 33.41 11.50
N LEU A 182 16.29 34.02 11.09
CA LEU A 182 17.61 33.39 11.13
C LEU A 182 18.10 33.21 12.57
N TYR A 183 17.74 34.15 13.46
CA TYR A 183 17.97 34.01 14.90
C TYR A 183 17.11 32.90 15.52
N THR A 184 15.85 32.77 15.10
CA THR A 184 14.97 31.67 15.56
C THR A 184 15.54 30.31 15.17
N GLU A 185 15.99 30.14 13.93
CA GLU A 185 16.63 28.89 13.47
C GLU A 185 17.96 28.62 14.18
N ALA A 186 18.75 29.66 14.49
CA ALA A 186 19.95 29.55 15.31
C ALA A 186 19.64 29.10 16.75
N PHE A 187 18.56 29.61 17.36
CA PHE A 187 18.09 29.14 18.67
C PHE A 187 17.63 27.68 18.62
N GLU A 188 16.91 27.27 17.57
CA GLU A 188 16.51 25.86 17.37
C GLU A 188 17.72 24.94 17.27
N THR A 189 18.76 25.41 16.58
CA THR A 189 20.03 24.70 16.47
C THR A 189 20.72 24.52 17.81
N CYS A 190 20.79 25.59 18.61
CA CYS A 190 21.36 25.52 19.96
C CYS A 190 20.52 24.64 20.89
N ALA A 191 19.18 24.71 20.81
CA ALA A 191 18.25 23.89 21.57
C ALA A 191 18.41 22.39 21.26
N ARG A 192 18.45 22.04 19.97
CA ARG A 192 18.60 20.64 19.52
C ARG A 192 19.93 20.02 19.94
N ARG A 193 21.02 20.80 19.92
CA ARG A 193 22.35 20.35 20.36
C ARG A 193 22.59 20.50 21.86
N LYS A 194 21.63 21.08 22.61
CA LYS A 194 21.74 21.39 24.05
C LYS A 194 22.93 22.28 24.41
N LEU A 195 23.21 23.30 23.60
CA LEU A 195 24.37 24.20 23.75
C LEU A 195 23.93 25.61 24.18
N ILE A 196 23.67 25.80 25.47
CA ILE A 196 23.19 27.08 26.02
C ILE A 196 24.23 28.22 25.95
N GLU A 197 25.52 27.87 26.00
CA GLU A 197 26.61 28.85 25.88
C GLU A 197 26.61 29.50 24.49
N ILE A 198 26.37 28.71 23.44
CA ILE A 198 26.26 29.22 22.06
C ILE A 198 24.97 30.01 21.88
N MET A 199 23.88 29.59 22.52
CA MET A 199 22.63 30.37 22.56
C MET A 199 22.86 31.77 23.14
N THR A 200 23.72 31.90 24.15
CA THR A 200 24.15 33.20 24.71
C THR A 200 24.85 34.05 23.64
N LEU A 201 25.76 33.46 22.87
CA LEU A 201 26.44 34.16 21.76
C LEU A 201 25.48 34.60 20.65
N VAL A 202 24.47 33.78 20.33
CA VAL A 202 23.42 34.14 19.36
C VAL A 202 22.58 35.32 19.88
N LEU A 203 22.27 35.36 21.17
CA LEU A 203 21.59 36.50 21.80
C LEU A 203 22.45 37.78 21.77
N VAL A 204 23.76 37.67 21.99
CA VAL A 204 24.70 38.79 21.84
C VAL A 204 24.67 39.34 20.41
N GLU A 205 24.71 38.47 19.40
CA GLU A 205 24.58 38.91 18.00
C GLU A 205 23.22 39.55 17.73
N ARG A 206 22.12 38.97 18.24
CA ARG A 206 20.77 39.53 18.08
C ARG A 206 20.66 40.93 18.68
N LYS A 207 21.26 41.16 19.85
CA LYS A 207 21.27 42.47 20.51
C LYS A 207 21.91 43.56 19.64
N VAL A 208 22.92 43.21 18.83
CA VAL A 208 23.53 44.17 17.89
C VAL A 208 22.53 44.64 16.84
N ASP A 209 21.63 43.77 16.39
CA ASP A 209 20.65 44.07 15.33
C ASP A 209 19.32 44.65 15.84
N TYR A 210 18.88 44.22 17.03
CA TYR A 210 17.53 44.48 17.57
C TYR A 210 17.51 45.06 18.99
N GLY A 211 18.67 45.28 19.62
CA GLY A 211 18.72 45.76 20.99
C GLY A 211 17.96 44.84 21.96
N LEU A 212 17.09 45.45 22.77
CA LEU A 212 16.23 44.78 23.75
C LEU A 212 14.79 44.52 23.23
N GLU A 213 14.56 44.55 21.91
CA GLU A 213 13.26 44.17 21.36
C GLU A 213 12.87 42.76 21.82
N SER A 214 11.59 42.58 22.19
CA SER A 214 11.06 41.32 22.71
C SER A 214 11.19 40.17 21.69
N LEU A 215 11.42 38.96 22.19
CA LEU A 215 11.51 37.73 21.41
C LEU A 215 10.12 37.32 20.90
N GLY A 216 10.08 36.85 19.64
CA GLY A 216 8.87 36.24 19.08
C GLY A 216 8.49 34.95 19.79
N ASP A 217 7.20 34.58 19.75
CA ASP A 217 6.65 33.43 20.49
C ASP A 217 7.37 32.12 20.20
N ARG A 218 7.79 31.90 18.94
CA ARG A 218 8.56 30.70 18.56
C ARG A 218 9.96 30.68 19.18
N SER A 219 10.65 31.81 19.20
CA SER A 219 11.96 31.91 19.87
C SER A 219 11.82 31.64 21.37
N ILE A 220 10.77 32.16 22.01
CA ILE A 220 10.45 31.87 23.41
C ILE A 220 10.19 30.37 23.59
N GLN A 221 9.35 29.75 22.77
CA GLN A 221 9.08 28.30 22.86
C GLN A 221 10.35 27.46 22.75
N VAL A 222 11.21 27.77 21.79
CA VAL A 222 12.46 27.03 21.53
C VAL A 222 13.46 27.23 22.67
N ILE A 223 13.68 28.46 23.10
CA ILE A 223 14.59 28.77 24.22
C ILE A 223 14.04 28.13 25.51
N SER A 224 12.72 28.09 25.69
CA SER A 224 12.08 27.51 26.89
C SER A 224 12.41 26.02 27.10
N GLN A 225 12.73 25.29 26.02
CA GLN A 225 13.11 23.87 26.09
C GLN A 225 14.40 23.65 26.88
N LEU A 226 15.41 24.51 26.69
CA LEU A 226 16.65 24.48 27.47
C LEU A 226 16.58 25.30 28.76
N ALA A 227 15.70 26.31 28.79
CA ALA A 227 15.59 27.23 29.92
C ALA A 227 15.11 26.57 31.22
N ARG A 228 14.45 25.41 31.13
CA ARG A 228 13.86 24.69 32.27
C ARG A 228 14.80 23.71 32.95
N GLU A 229 15.96 23.42 32.36
CA GLU A 229 16.95 22.57 33.00
C GLU A 229 17.54 23.32 34.21
N PRO A 230 17.50 22.77 35.44
CA PRO A 230 17.97 23.48 36.64
C PRO A 230 19.42 23.97 36.57
N SER A 231 20.26 23.27 35.78
CA SER A 231 21.66 23.63 35.52
C SER A 231 21.84 24.93 34.73
N ASN A 232 20.81 25.38 34.01
CA ASN A 232 20.86 26.51 33.08
C ASN A 232 20.30 27.80 33.69
N GLN A 233 19.70 27.74 34.88
CA GLN A 233 19.00 28.85 35.51
C GLN A 233 19.91 30.05 35.80
N SER A 234 21.15 29.80 36.23
CA SER A 234 22.15 30.86 36.50
C SER A 234 22.58 31.61 35.22
N ILE A 235 22.62 30.93 34.08
CA ILE A 235 22.97 31.52 32.78
C ILE A 235 21.82 32.40 32.26
N ILE A 236 20.57 31.97 32.47
CA ILE A 236 19.38 32.76 32.08
C ILE A 236 19.24 34.00 32.96
N GLU A 237 19.59 33.89 34.24
CA GLU A 237 19.68 35.04 35.14
C GLU A 237 20.74 36.03 34.66
N SER A 238 21.89 35.55 34.18
CA SER A 238 22.90 36.43 33.58
C SER A 238 22.43 37.09 32.28
N TRP A 239 21.58 36.43 31.46
CA TRP A 239 21.02 37.06 30.25
C TRP A 239 20.21 38.33 30.53
N VAL A 240 19.51 38.41 31.67
CA VAL A 240 18.79 39.63 32.07
C VAL A 240 19.76 40.69 32.59
N ILE A 241 20.76 40.28 33.39
CA ILE A 241 21.79 41.18 33.94
C ILE A 241 22.62 41.82 32.80
N ASP A 242 23.00 41.01 31.82
CA ASP A 242 23.79 41.42 30.64
C ASP A 242 22.94 42.12 29.56
N GLN A 243 21.65 42.32 29.82
CA GLN A 243 20.67 42.93 28.92
C GLN A 243 20.66 42.26 27.54
N LEU A 244 20.60 40.91 27.51
CA LEU A 244 20.49 40.10 26.29
C LEU A 244 19.02 39.75 25.97
N ILE A 245 18.15 39.70 26.98
CA ILE A 245 16.70 39.54 26.85
C ILE A 245 15.97 40.52 27.78
N ASP A 246 14.74 40.85 27.44
CA ASP A 246 13.89 41.68 28.28
C ASP A 246 13.38 40.90 29.52
N PRO A 247 13.21 41.53 30.70
CA PRO A 247 12.63 40.87 31.87
C PRO A 247 11.27 40.22 31.62
N SER A 248 10.42 40.78 30.75
CA SER A 248 9.12 40.19 30.39
C SER A 248 9.24 38.90 29.57
N ASP A 249 10.30 38.76 28.76
CA ASP A 249 10.57 37.53 28.01
C ASP A 249 11.03 36.40 28.94
N LYS A 250 11.74 36.73 30.04
CA LYS A 250 12.08 35.74 31.08
C LYS A 250 10.82 35.14 31.72
N GLU A 251 9.81 35.95 31.99
CA GLU A 251 8.53 35.45 32.53
C GLU A 251 7.79 34.57 31.52
N ARG A 252 7.80 34.94 30.23
CA ARG A 252 7.21 34.15 29.13
C ARG A 252 7.91 32.80 28.92
N LEU A 253 9.22 32.71 29.12
CA LEU A 253 9.96 31.43 29.05
C LEU A 253 9.51 30.43 30.12
N LEU A 254 9.09 30.92 31.29
CA LEU A 254 8.74 30.11 32.45
C LEU A 254 7.26 29.65 32.46
N SER A 255 6.37 30.21 31.62
CA SER A 255 4.92 30.02 31.71
C SER A 255 4.28 28.99 30.74
N ILE A 256 5.00 28.51 29.72
CA ILE A 256 4.42 27.65 28.65
C ILE A 256 4.20 26.18 29.11
N SER A 257 3.01 25.60 28.97
CA SER A 257 2.73 24.18 29.26
C SER A 257 2.89 23.28 28.00
N THR A 258 3.44 22.07 28.17
CA THR A 258 3.75 21.13 27.07
C THR A 258 2.49 20.46 26.51
N SER A 259 1.87 21.03 25.47
CA SER A 259 0.77 20.37 24.75
C SER A 259 0.72 20.64 23.24
N ALA A 260 1.87 20.75 22.57
CA ALA A 260 1.92 20.76 21.10
C ALA A 260 2.94 19.72 20.61
N SER A 261 2.45 18.64 19.99
CA SER A 261 3.29 17.68 19.29
C SER A 261 3.88 18.34 18.04
N ILE A 262 5.20 18.43 17.96
CA ILE A 262 5.89 18.77 16.72
C ILE A 262 5.75 17.55 15.81
N THR A 263 4.82 17.60 14.86
CA THR A 263 4.68 16.57 13.83
C THR A 263 5.95 16.53 13.00
N ASP A 264 6.57 15.35 12.95
CA ASP A 264 7.83 15.05 12.28
C ASP A 264 7.63 15.01 10.76
N ASP A 265 7.54 16.18 10.13
CA ASP A 265 7.29 16.33 8.69
C ASP A 265 8.61 16.23 7.90
N LYS A 266 9.04 14.99 7.64
CA LYS A 266 10.30 14.59 6.99
C LYS A 266 10.56 15.11 5.56
N TYR A 267 9.82 16.10 5.03
CA TYR A 267 9.94 16.55 3.63
C TYR A 267 9.69 18.04 3.35
N GLN A 268 9.99 18.97 4.26
CA GLN A 268 9.95 20.40 3.93
C GLN A 268 11.34 21.00 3.69
N GLY A 269 11.61 21.39 2.44
CA GLY A 269 12.77 22.22 2.09
C GLY A 269 12.66 23.65 2.65
N CYS A 270 13.69 24.45 2.37
CA CYS A 270 14.06 25.74 2.97
C CYS A 270 13.03 26.89 2.91
N LEU A 271 11.91 26.73 2.20
CA LEU A 271 10.87 27.74 1.99
C LEU A 271 9.48 27.12 2.24
N GLY A 272 9.10 27.03 3.52
CA GLY A 272 7.83 26.49 3.98
C GLY A 272 6.75 27.57 4.20
N TYR A 273 5.62 27.17 4.79
CA TYR A 273 4.52 28.06 5.13
C TYR A 273 4.94 29.21 6.06
N GLU A 274 5.84 28.93 7.00
CA GLU A 274 6.27 29.82 8.07
C GLU A 274 7.34 30.84 7.64
N THR A 275 7.56 30.99 6.33
CA THR A 275 8.56 31.94 5.79
C THR A 275 8.12 33.38 6.08
N PRO A 276 8.99 34.25 6.65
CA PRO A 276 8.61 35.62 6.99
C PRO A 276 8.10 36.43 5.78
N PRO A 277 7.13 37.35 5.97
CA PRO A 277 6.57 38.16 4.90
C PRO A 277 7.63 38.86 4.03
N THR A 278 8.66 39.43 4.65
CA THR A 278 9.80 40.10 3.99
C THR A 278 10.55 39.15 3.05
N VAL A 279 10.81 37.92 3.48
CA VAL A 279 11.51 36.91 2.69
C VAL A 279 10.65 36.40 1.54
N ARG A 280 9.36 36.14 1.79
CA ARG A 280 8.40 35.76 0.73
C ARG A 280 8.36 36.82 -0.37
N MET A 281 8.29 38.08 0.05
CA MET A 281 8.26 39.25 -0.81
C MET A 281 9.50 39.34 -1.70
N THR A 282 10.70 39.24 -1.10
CA THR A 282 11.97 39.29 -1.84
C THR A 282 12.12 38.14 -2.84
N VAL A 283 11.73 36.92 -2.46
CA VAL A 283 11.78 35.75 -3.36
C VAL A 283 10.88 35.96 -4.57
N ILE A 284 9.63 36.38 -4.35
CA ILE A 284 8.67 36.57 -5.46
C ILE A 284 9.06 37.77 -6.33
N HIS A 285 9.54 38.88 -5.77
CA HIS A 285 10.08 39.98 -6.56
C HIS A 285 11.28 39.57 -7.39
N HIS A 286 12.19 38.76 -6.83
CA HIS A 286 13.33 38.23 -7.56
C HIS A 286 12.88 37.35 -8.74
N ASP A 287 11.92 36.44 -8.52
CA ASP A 287 11.37 35.58 -9.57
C ASP A 287 10.67 36.40 -10.68
N ILE A 288 9.88 37.41 -10.32
CA ILE A 288 9.26 38.34 -11.27
C ILE A 288 10.34 39.11 -12.05
N ASN A 289 11.37 39.63 -11.38
CA ASN A 289 12.47 40.34 -12.01
C ASN A 289 13.25 39.43 -12.99
N ARG A 290 13.47 38.15 -12.66
CA ARG A 290 14.07 37.18 -13.60
C ARG A 290 13.23 36.97 -14.85
N LEU A 291 11.91 36.91 -14.72
CA LEU A 291 11.02 36.81 -15.88
C LEU A 291 11.12 38.06 -16.77
N ILE A 292 11.31 39.23 -16.16
CA ILE A 292 11.46 40.49 -16.88
C ILE A 292 12.85 40.59 -17.51
N GLU A 293 13.90 40.12 -16.84
CA GLU A 293 15.26 40.09 -17.38
C GLU A 293 15.40 39.22 -18.63
N ARG A 294 14.54 38.19 -18.76
CA ARG A 294 14.46 37.39 -19.99
C ARG A 294 14.09 38.25 -21.20
N VAL A 295 13.25 39.28 -21.02
CA VAL A 295 12.86 40.20 -22.10
C VAL A 295 14.07 40.94 -22.65
N TYR A 296 14.97 41.41 -21.77
CA TYR A 296 16.22 42.06 -22.20
C TYR A 296 17.14 41.11 -22.99
N LYS A 297 17.05 39.80 -22.73
CA LYS A 297 17.81 38.75 -23.42
C LYS A 297 17.10 38.22 -24.67
N GLY A 298 16.00 38.86 -25.11
CA GLY A 298 15.25 38.47 -26.30
C GLY A 298 14.30 37.28 -26.11
N VAL A 299 14.05 36.85 -24.87
CA VAL A 299 13.14 35.74 -24.55
C VAL A 299 11.88 36.29 -23.91
N LEU A 300 10.74 36.17 -24.59
CA LEU A 300 9.47 36.68 -24.07
C LEU A 300 8.92 35.76 -22.94
N PRO A 301 8.49 36.32 -21.80
CA PRO A 301 7.80 35.56 -20.77
C PRO A 301 6.42 35.12 -21.27
N THR A 302 5.91 34.02 -20.72
CA THR A 302 4.59 33.46 -21.10
C THR A 302 3.62 33.50 -19.93
N ARG A 303 2.31 33.36 -20.20
CA ARG A 303 1.28 33.24 -19.16
C ARG A 303 1.61 32.16 -18.12
N MET A 304 2.11 31.02 -18.60
CA MET A 304 2.45 29.87 -17.76
C MET A 304 3.58 30.17 -16.77
N ASP A 305 4.48 31.09 -17.10
CA ASP A 305 5.55 31.54 -16.20
C ASP A 305 4.96 32.20 -14.94
N PHE A 306 3.95 33.06 -15.08
CA PHE A 306 3.26 33.68 -13.95
C PHE A 306 2.36 32.70 -13.19
N GLU A 307 1.62 31.85 -13.90
CA GLU A 307 0.80 30.78 -13.30
C GLU A 307 1.64 29.82 -12.44
N THR A 308 2.90 29.64 -12.82
CA THR A 308 3.86 28.87 -12.03
C THR A 308 4.17 29.55 -10.71
N LEU A 309 4.43 30.85 -10.71
CA LEU A 309 4.71 31.57 -9.48
C LEU A 309 3.50 31.49 -8.55
N ILE A 310 2.28 31.57 -9.08
CA ILE A 310 1.03 31.33 -8.33
C ILE A 310 1.01 29.91 -7.76
N HIS A 311 1.40 28.89 -8.54
CA HIS A 311 1.52 27.50 -8.04
C HIS A 311 2.59 27.35 -6.96
N GLN A 312 3.71 28.08 -7.05
CA GLN A 312 4.74 28.11 -6.03
C GLN A 312 4.22 28.75 -4.73
N CYS A 313 3.43 29.82 -4.83
CA CYS A 313 2.73 30.41 -3.71
C CYS A 313 1.71 29.44 -3.10
N ARG A 314 0.92 28.75 -3.91
CA ARG A 314 -0.01 27.68 -3.47
C ARG A 314 0.70 26.63 -2.62
N LYS A 315 1.81 26.08 -3.11
CA LYS A 315 2.55 25.02 -2.41
C LYS A 315 3.06 25.48 -1.04
N ARG A 316 3.36 26.77 -0.90
CA ARG A 316 3.89 27.38 0.32
C ARG A 316 2.82 28.13 1.14
N LYS A 317 1.57 28.15 0.68
CA LYS A 317 0.45 28.95 1.22
C LYS A 317 0.79 30.45 1.40
N TRP A 318 1.52 31.02 0.44
CA TRP A 318 1.92 32.43 0.43
C TRP A 318 0.84 33.32 -0.22
N ARG A 319 -0.30 33.49 0.47
CA ARG A 319 -1.51 34.12 -0.12
C ARG A 319 -1.31 35.58 -0.55
N GLU A 320 -0.57 36.37 0.24
CA GLU A 320 -0.35 37.80 0.00
C GLU A 320 0.42 38.05 -1.31
N GLN A 321 1.31 37.11 -1.67
CA GLN A 321 2.17 37.25 -2.83
C GLN A 321 1.45 36.95 -4.16
N ILE A 322 0.29 36.30 -4.12
CA ILE A 322 -0.52 35.99 -5.32
C ILE A 322 -0.96 37.29 -6.01
N VAL A 323 -1.38 38.29 -5.23
CA VAL A 323 -1.82 39.60 -5.73
C VAL A 323 -0.69 40.29 -6.49
N LEU A 324 0.52 40.29 -5.94
CA LEU A 324 1.69 40.91 -6.56
C LEU A 324 2.06 40.28 -7.90
N ILE A 325 1.95 38.95 -7.99
CA ILE A 325 2.21 38.23 -9.24
C ILE A 325 1.15 38.60 -10.28
N PHE A 326 -0.12 38.68 -9.88
CA PHE A 326 -1.22 39.05 -10.76
C PHE A 326 -1.12 40.50 -11.23
N GLU A 327 -0.83 41.45 -10.36
CA GLU A 327 -0.59 42.85 -10.71
C GLU A 327 0.62 43.00 -11.65
N ALA A 328 1.72 42.31 -11.37
CA ALA A 328 2.90 42.32 -12.25
C ALA A 328 2.56 41.77 -13.66
N MET A 329 1.77 40.70 -13.71
CA MET A 329 1.29 40.10 -14.96
C MET A 329 0.40 41.06 -15.76
N GLN A 330 -0.54 41.74 -15.09
CA GLN A 330 -1.41 42.75 -15.70
C GLN A 330 -0.61 43.93 -16.22
N ASN A 331 0.24 44.53 -15.37
CA ASN A 331 1.08 45.67 -15.73
C ASN A 331 1.98 45.35 -16.93
N LEU A 332 2.63 44.18 -16.92
CA LEU A 332 3.47 43.75 -18.03
C LEU A 332 2.65 43.55 -19.32
N SER A 333 1.41 43.06 -19.22
CA SER A 333 0.56 42.83 -20.39
C SER A 333 0.05 44.11 -21.06
N THR A 334 -0.24 45.16 -20.28
CA THR A 334 -0.89 46.39 -20.79
C THR A 334 0.08 47.56 -20.94
N SER A 335 0.86 47.84 -19.90
CA SER A 335 1.68 49.05 -19.76
C SER A 335 3.18 48.79 -19.91
N GLY A 336 3.61 47.52 -19.90
CA GLY A 336 5.02 47.15 -19.90
C GLY A 336 5.69 47.48 -18.56
N ARG A 337 7.00 47.66 -18.55
CA ARG A 337 7.76 48.10 -17.36
C ARG A 337 8.49 49.40 -17.63
N PRO A 338 8.15 50.50 -16.94
CA PRO A 338 8.90 51.75 -17.03
C PRO A 338 10.25 51.63 -16.31
N SER A 339 11.28 52.31 -16.83
CA SER A 339 12.60 52.42 -16.20
C SER A 339 13.28 53.74 -16.60
N ASP A 340 14.05 54.32 -15.69
CA ASP A 340 14.88 55.52 -15.97
C ASP A 340 16.08 55.20 -16.88
N ASP A 341 16.43 53.92 -17.00
CA ASP A 341 17.46 53.41 -17.92
C ASP A 341 16.80 53.01 -19.25
N PRO A 342 17.11 53.66 -20.39
CA PRO A 342 16.51 53.38 -21.69
C PRO A 342 16.72 51.92 -22.15
N SER A 343 17.75 51.25 -21.65
CA SER A 343 18.03 49.84 -21.95
C SER A 343 17.17 48.85 -21.17
N LYS A 344 16.43 49.34 -20.15
CA LYS A 344 15.58 48.56 -19.24
C LYS A 344 14.09 48.88 -19.33
N ILE A 345 13.70 49.68 -20.33
CA ILE A 345 12.28 49.90 -20.64
C ILE A 345 11.75 48.65 -21.35
N VAL A 346 10.70 48.04 -20.78
CA VAL A 346 10.04 46.88 -21.39
C VAL A 346 8.71 47.34 -21.97
N ALA A 347 8.54 47.13 -23.28
CA ALA A 347 7.25 47.37 -23.94
C ALA A 347 6.17 46.38 -23.44
N PRO A 348 4.88 46.72 -23.54
CA PRO A 348 3.78 45.82 -23.20
C PRO A 348 3.90 44.44 -23.87
N GLN A 349 3.55 43.39 -23.13
CA GLN A 349 3.62 41.99 -23.56
C GLN A 349 2.21 41.34 -23.54
N PRO A 350 1.37 41.55 -24.55
CA PRO A 350 -0.04 41.09 -24.52
C PRO A 350 -0.20 39.58 -24.35
N ASN A 351 0.81 38.79 -24.74
CA ASN A 351 0.83 37.33 -24.62
C ASN A 351 0.83 36.82 -23.16
N VAL A 352 1.14 37.67 -22.18
CA VAL A 352 1.04 37.32 -20.75
C VAL A 352 -0.29 37.75 -20.13
N ALA A 353 -1.27 38.24 -20.90
CA ALA A 353 -2.56 38.63 -20.37
C ALA A 353 -3.26 37.48 -19.61
N PRO A 354 -3.92 37.75 -18.46
CA PRO A 354 -4.67 36.74 -17.70
C PRO A 354 -5.73 36.03 -18.53
N ALA A 355 -5.98 34.75 -18.22
CA ALA A 355 -7.03 33.96 -18.83
C ALA A 355 -7.71 33.05 -17.81
N SER A 356 -8.69 32.24 -18.23
CA SER A 356 -9.40 31.30 -17.36
C SER A 356 -8.46 30.33 -16.63
N SER A 357 -7.32 29.94 -17.23
CA SER A 357 -6.29 29.12 -16.58
C SER A 357 -5.59 29.84 -15.42
N THR A 358 -5.42 31.16 -15.53
CA THR A 358 -4.78 32.00 -14.51
C THR A 358 -5.69 32.12 -13.30
N PHE A 359 -6.97 32.42 -13.52
CA PHE A 359 -7.97 32.48 -12.46
C PHE A 359 -8.18 31.13 -11.77
N LEU A 360 -8.16 30.01 -12.53
CA LEU A 360 -8.16 28.67 -11.95
C LEU A 360 -7.00 28.46 -10.98
N ALA A 361 -5.77 28.89 -11.35
CA ALA A 361 -4.59 28.76 -10.51
C ALA A 361 -4.67 29.65 -9.25
N ILE A 362 -5.18 30.88 -9.39
CA ILE A 362 -5.36 31.83 -8.28
C ILE A 362 -6.38 31.30 -7.27
N ILE A 363 -7.57 30.90 -7.75
CA ILE A 363 -8.64 30.35 -6.92
C ILE A 363 -8.16 29.10 -6.18
N ASP A 364 -7.46 28.17 -6.85
CA ASP A 364 -6.84 27.01 -6.20
C ASP A 364 -5.84 27.40 -5.10
N ALA A 365 -5.00 28.40 -5.38
CA ALA A 365 -3.99 28.88 -4.46
C ALA A 365 -4.61 29.51 -3.20
N TYR A 366 -5.67 30.31 -3.35
CA TYR A 366 -6.40 30.90 -2.22
C TYR A 366 -7.14 29.85 -1.39
N ILE A 367 -7.83 28.90 -2.02
CA ILE A 367 -8.50 27.82 -1.30
C ILE A 367 -7.50 26.97 -0.50
N CYS A 368 -6.36 26.61 -1.10
CA CYS A 368 -5.30 25.87 -0.40
C CYS A 368 -4.64 26.68 0.74
N SER A 369 -4.80 28.00 0.72
CA SER A 369 -4.33 28.91 1.76
C SER A 369 -5.42 29.26 2.78
N HIS A 370 -6.57 28.57 2.76
CA HIS A 370 -7.73 28.82 3.63
C HIS A 370 -8.30 30.25 3.49
N ALA A 371 -8.13 30.88 2.32
CA ALA A 371 -8.56 32.25 2.05
C ALA A 371 -9.74 32.28 1.07
N LEU A 372 -10.91 31.77 1.50
CA LEU A 372 -12.08 31.61 0.63
C LEU A 372 -12.67 32.95 0.15
N GLU A 373 -12.61 33.99 0.97
CA GLU A 373 -13.03 35.34 0.57
C GLU A 373 -12.18 35.88 -0.59
N ASP A 374 -10.87 35.66 -0.55
CA ASP A 374 -9.97 36.05 -1.65
C ASP A 374 -10.21 35.18 -2.90
N ALA A 375 -10.58 33.91 -2.71
CA ALA A 375 -10.98 33.02 -3.81
C ALA A 375 -12.30 33.46 -4.47
N TRP A 376 -13.29 33.89 -3.66
CA TRP A 376 -14.55 34.44 -4.16
C TRP A 376 -14.31 35.72 -4.95
N LYS A 377 -13.55 36.68 -4.39
CA LYS A 377 -13.17 37.91 -5.10
C LYS A 377 -12.50 37.62 -6.44
N ALA A 378 -11.57 36.66 -6.48
CA ALA A 378 -10.96 36.25 -7.74
C ALA A 378 -11.97 35.64 -8.72
N PHE A 379 -12.93 34.84 -8.23
CA PHE A 379 -13.99 34.28 -9.05
C PHE A 379 -14.93 35.35 -9.61
N ASP A 380 -15.31 36.34 -8.81
CA ASP A 380 -16.20 37.45 -9.17
C ASP A 380 -15.54 38.42 -10.16
N MET A 381 -14.28 38.80 -9.90
CA MET A 381 -13.43 39.68 -10.72
C MET A 381 -13.22 39.19 -12.17
N MET A 382 -13.57 37.95 -12.50
CA MET A 382 -13.54 37.47 -13.88
C MET A 382 -14.52 38.22 -14.80
N ASP A 383 -15.66 38.69 -14.27
CA ASP A 383 -16.61 39.50 -15.04
C ASP A 383 -16.00 40.87 -15.40
N ASP A 384 -15.31 41.52 -14.43
CA ASP A 384 -14.63 42.81 -14.63
C ASP A 384 -13.50 42.76 -15.69
N HIS A 385 -12.97 41.56 -15.95
CA HIS A 385 -11.92 41.33 -16.94
C HIS A 385 -12.41 40.72 -18.25
N ASP A 386 -13.73 40.53 -18.43
CA ASP A 386 -14.31 39.86 -19.61
C ASP A 386 -13.72 38.46 -19.87
N ILE A 387 -13.35 37.72 -18.81
CA ILE A 387 -12.75 36.38 -18.94
C ILE A 387 -13.81 35.30 -18.65
N PRO A 388 -14.07 34.38 -19.60
CA PRO A 388 -15.11 33.38 -19.42
C PRO A 388 -14.74 32.36 -18.35
N ARG A 389 -15.73 31.99 -17.54
CA ARG A 389 -15.65 30.85 -16.61
C ARG A 389 -15.86 29.55 -17.37
N ASN A 390 -15.31 28.46 -16.84
CA ASN A 390 -15.50 27.12 -17.38
C ASN A 390 -15.77 26.11 -16.25
N GLN A 391 -16.14 24.89 -16.65
CA GLN A 391 -16.48 23.82 -15.70
C GLN A 391 -15.32 23.46 -14.74
N ALA A 392 -14.06 23.64 -15.16
CA ALA A 392 -12.91 23.33 -14.32
C ALA A 392 -12.81 24.28 -13.13
N ILE A 393 -13.09 25.58 -13.33
CA ILE A 393 -13.06 26.61 -12.26
C ILE A 393 -14.15 26.34 -11.23
N VAL A 394 -15.40 26.15 -11.69
CA VAL A 394 -16.55 25.88 -10.80
C VAL A 394 -16.32 24.60 -9.99
N ARG A 395 -15.86 23.52 -10.65
CA ARG A 395 -15.54 22.26 -9.98
C ARG A 395 -14.42 22.43 -8.95
N LYS A 396 -13.40 23.23 -9.28
CA LYS A 396 -12.26 23.48 -8.41
C LYS A 396 -12.67 24.23 -7.15
N TYR A 397 -13.51 25.25 -7.30
CA TYR A 397 -14.04 26.03 -6.19
C TYR A 397 -14.85 25.15 -5.24
N ILE A 398 -15.90 24.49 -5.75
CA ILE A 398 -16.82 23.67 -4.94
C ILE A 398 -16.08 22.52 -4.25
N ARG A 399 -15.24 21.77 -5.00
CA ARG A 399 -14.46 20.68 -4.41
C ARG A 399 -13.47 21.21 -3.37
N GLY A 400 -12.90 22.38 -3.60
CA GLY A 400 -12.02 23.05 -2.67
C GLY A 400 -12.70 23.36 -1.34
N CYS A 401 -13.89 23.97 -1.37
CA CYS A 401 -14.73 24.19 -0.19
C CYS A 401 -15.03 22.88 0.55
N TYR A 402 -15.47 21.83 -0.17
CA TYR A 402 -15.76 20.53 0.43
C TYR A 402 -14.55 19.90 1.14
N LEU A 403 -13.36 20.00 0.55
CA LEU A 403 -12.14 19.49 1.19
C LEU A 403 -11.78 20.32 2.42
N LEU A 404 -11.91 21.65 2.34
CA LEU A 404 -11.62 22.56 3.45
C LEU A 404 -12.50 22.30 4.67
N MET A 405 -13.80 22.01 4.45
CA MET A 405 -14.75 21.70 5.52
C MET A 405 -14.31 20.53 6.39
N ARG A 406 -13.60 19.54 5.80
CA ARG A 406 -13.12 18.38 6.55
C ARG A 406 -11.94 18.69 7.47
N ASP A 407 -11.24 19.79 7.21
CA ASP A 407 -10.02 20.19 7.90
C ASP A 407 -10.29 21.28 8.97
N LEU A 408 -11.54 21.72 9.15
CA LEU A 408 -11.93 22.78 10.10
C LEU A 408 -12.79 22.19 11.24
N ASP A 409 -12.46 22.56 12.49
CA ASP A 409 -13.17 22.09 13.69
C ASP A 409 -14.61 22.64 13.82
N ALA A 410 -14.92 23.74 13.14
CA ALA A 410 -16.26 24.27 12.96
C ALA A 410 -16.47 24.50 11.46
N ALA A 411 -17.41 23.77 10.85
CA ALA A 411 -17.79 24.02 9.46
C ALA A 411 -18.50 25.39 9.40
N PRO A 412 -17.90 26.43 8.79
CA PRO A 412 -18.55 27.71 8.60
C PRO A 412 -19.78 27.53 7.68
N SER A 413 -20.72 28.46 7.73
CA SER A 413 -21.93 28.35 6.91
C SER A 413 -21.57 28.34 5.42
N PRO A 414 -22.15 27.45 4.59
CA PRO A 414 -21.96 27.46 3.14
C PRO A 414 -22.28 28.80 2.47
N VAL A 415 -23.06 29.65 3.14
CA VAL A 415 -23.35 31.03 2.75
C VAL A 415 -22.09 31.90 2.82
N GLU A 416 -21.31 31.78 3.89
CA GLU A 416 -20.03 32.52 4.05
C GLU A 416 -18.98 32.12 3.03
N TRP A 417 -19.16 30.98 2.37
CA TRP A 417 -18.24 30.45 1.36
C TRP A 417 -18.67 30.73 -0.07
N HIS A 418 -19.77 31.47 -0.27
CA HIS A 418 -20.30 31.86 -1.57
C HIS A 418 -20.63 30.67 -2.49
N VAL A 419 -20.92 29.49 -1.92
CA VAL A 419 -21.24 28.29 -2.73
C VAL A 419 -22.49 28.50 -3.56
N LEU A 420 -23.52 29.12 -2.96
CA LEU A 420 -24.76 29.49 -3.63
C LEU A 420 -24.52 30.46 -4.79
N ASP A 421 -23.68 31.47 -4.57
CA ASP A 421 -23.38 32.50 -5.57
C ASP A 421 -22.59 31.90 -6.74
N VAL A 422 -21.59 31.06 -6.46
CA VAL A 422 -20.84 30.31 -7.48
C VAL A 422 -21.76 29.43 -8.32
N VAL A 423 -22.74 28.74 -7.72
CA VAL A 423 -23.71 27.93 -8.46
C VAL A 423 -24.62 28.80 -9.33
N LYS A 424 -25.13 29.92 -8.81
CA LYS A 424 -25.96 30.86 -9.58
C LYS A 424 -25.20 31.44 -10.78
N VAL A 425 -23.95 31.85 -10.58
CA VAL A 425 -23.08 32.36 -11.66
C VAL A 425 -22.77 31.26 -12.68
N ALA A 426 -22.51 30.03 -12.22
CA ALA A 426 -22.29 28.90 -13.13
C ALA A 426 -23.52 28.63 -14.03
N LEU A 427 -24.73 28.65 -13.47
CA LEU A 427 -25.97 28.46 -14.23
C LEU A 427 -26.23 29.65 -15.17
N ARG A 428 -25.98 30.90 -14.74
CA ARG A 428 -26.02 32.10 -15.59
C ARG A 428 -25.10 31.96 -16.80
N ASP A 429 -23.89 31.45 -16.58
CA ASP A 429 -22.87 31.26 -17.62
C ASP A 429 -23.08 29.96 -18.43
N ASN A 430 -24.23 29.27 -18.27
CA ASN A 430 -24.56 27.98 -18.91
C ASN A 430 -23.54 26.85 -18.65
N ILE A 431 -22.89 26.86 -17.48
CA ILE A 431 -21.94 25.83 -17.06
C ILE A 431 -22.70 24.70 -16.36
N THR A 432 -22.59 23.49 -16.92
CA THR A 432 -23.27 22.31 -16.38
C THR A 432 -22.67 21.84 -15.06
N ILE A 433 -23.52 21.74 -14.03
CA ILE A 433 -23.19 21.09 -12.77
C ILE A 433 -23.34 19.58 -12.97
N SER A 434 -22.29 18.81 -12.71
CA SER A 434 -22.37 17.35 -12.77
C SER A 434 -22.96 16.78 -11.47
N PRO A 435 -23.60 15.59 -11.47
CA PRO A 435 -24.13 14.96 -10.26
C PRO A 435 -23.10 14.84 -9.11
N LYS A 436 -21.84 14.56 -9.45
CA LYS A 436 -20.74 14.50 -8.48
C LYS A 436 -20.45 15.84 -7.80
N VAL A 437 -20.59 16.94 -8.54
CA VAL A 437 -20.41 18.30 -8.00
C VAL A 437 -21.63 18.69 -7.15
N ALA A 438 -22.84 18.31 -7.57
CA ALA A 438 -24.06 18.49 -6.77
C ALA A 438 -23.97 17.77 -5.41
N SER A 439 -23.47 16.54 -5.37
CA SER A 439 -23.18 15.84 -4.10
C SER A 439 -22.18 16.60 -3.22
N TYR A 440 -21.09 17.15 -3.79
CA TYR A 440 -20.17 17.99 -3.00
C TYR A 440 -20.84 19.24 -2.44
N ILE A 441 -21.71 19.89 -3.21
CA ILE A 441 -22.48 21.05 -2.76
C ILE A 441 -23.34 20.65 -1.56
N LEU A 442 -24.16 19.62 -1.69
CA LEU A 442 -25.13 19.24 -0.66
C LEU A 442 -24.47 18.75 0.63
N ARG A 443 -23.30 18.11 0.52
CA ARG A 443 -22.50 17.73 1.69
C ARG A 443 -22.04 18.91 2.54
N LEU A 444 -21.92 20.10 1.95
CA LEU A 444 -21.60 21.33 2.71
C LEU A 444 -22.78 21.78 3.58
N TYR A 445 -24.01 21.41 3.22
CA TYR A 445 -25.24 21.84 3.91
C TYR A 445 -25.67 20.91 5.06
N GLY A 446 -24.83 19.98 5.52
CA GLY A 446 -25.20 19.02 6.57
C GLY A 446 -25.72 19.69 7.86
N LEU A 447 -25.13 20.80 8.29
CA LEU A 447 -25.61 21.57 9.46
C LEU A 447 -26.73 22.57 9.12
N HIS A 448 -27.03 22.79 7.84
CA HIS A 448 -27.92 23.86 7.33
C HIS A 448 -28.96 23.30 6.35
N ALA A 449 -29.80 22.38 6.84
CA ALA A 449 -30.74 21.62 5.99
C ALA A 449 -31.70 22.50 5.17
N GLU A 450 -32.22 23.59 5.73
CA GLU A 450 -33.13 24.52 5.03
C GLU A 450 -32.46 25.18 3.82
N ASP A 451 -31.23 25.66 4.00
CA ASP A 451 -30.44 26.22 2.89
C ASP A 451 -30.07 25.15 1.86
N GLY A 452 -29.83 23.91 2.32
CA GLY A 452 -29.66 22.74 1.46
C GLY A 452 -30.89 22.45 0.59
N ILE A 453 -32.09 22.50 1.16
CA ILE A 453 -33.36 22.34 0.43
C ILE A 453 -33.54 23.46 -0.60
N ALA A 454 -33.22 24.70 -0.23
CA ALA A 454 -33.25 25.83 -1.17
C ALA A 454 -32.26 25.61 -2.33
N MET A 455 -31.05 25.08 -2.04
CA MET A 455 -30.06 24.71 -3.05
C MET A 455 -30.55 23.58 -3.97
N ILE A 456 -31.23 22.55 -3.44
CA ILE A 456 -31.83 21.49 -4.25
C ILE A 456 -32.79 22.10 -5.27
N ASN A 457 -33.70 22.99 -4.85
CA ASN A 457 -34.64 23.64 -5.78
C ASN A 457 -33.94 24.41 -6.91
N ILE A 458 -32.78 25.00 -6.65
CA ILE A 458 -31.97 25.69 -7.67
C ILE A 458 -31.34 24.67 -8.62
N LEU A 459 -30.71 23.62 -8.09
CA LEU A 459 -30.08 22.56 -8.88
C LEU A 459 -31.11 21.84 -9.76
N SER A 460 -32.30 21.57 -9.23
CA SER A 460 -33.38 20.85 -9.94
C SER A 460 -33.87 21.55 -11.20
N THR A 461 -33.63 22.86 -11.36
CA THR A 461 -33.90 23.55 -12.63
C THR A 461 -33.07 23.01 -13.80
N ALA A 462 -31.96 22.33 -13.51
CA ALA A 462 -31.04 21.74 -14.48
C ALA A 462 -31.05 20.19 -14.51
N TYR A 463 -31.92 19.53 -13.72
CA TYR A 463 -31.94 18.08 -13.56
C TYR A 463 -33.34 17.47 -13.78
N SER A 464 -33.38 16.17 -14.10
CA SER A 464 -34.64 15.41 -14.18
C SER A 464 -35.19 15.08 -12.79
N GLU A 465 -36.48 14.73 -12.69
CA GLU A 465 -37.13 14.36 -11.42
C GLU A 465 -36.42 13.21 -10.67
N LEU A 466 -35.98 12.17 -11.39
CA LEU A 466 -35.25 11.04 -10.79
C LEU A 466 -33.87 11.43 -10.25
N SER A 467 -33.32 12.53 -10.74
CA SER A 467 -32.06 13.11 -10.24
C SER A 467 -32.28 13.94 -8.98
N GLU A 468 -33.48 14.47 -8.74
CA GLU A 468 -33.80 15.29 -7.57
C GLU A 468 -33.92 14.46 -6.28
N ILE A 469 -34.47 13.25 -6.34
CA ILE A 469 -34.53 12.33 -5.19
C ILE A 469 -33.12 12.01 -4.66
N ILE A 470 -32.16 11.79 -5.57
CA ILE A 470 -30.75 11.54 -5.23
C ILE A 470 -30.13 12.75 -4.52
N LEU A 471 -30.57 13.98 -4.86
CA LEU A 471 -30.12 15.18 -4.15
C LEU A 471 -30.65 15.20 -2.72
N TYR A 472 -31.92 14.85 -2.50
CA TYR A 472 -32.47 14.71 -1.15
C TYR A 472 -31.75 13.63 -0.33
N ASP A 473 -31.47 12.47 -0.93
CA ASP A 473 -30.68 11.40 -0.32
C ASP A 473 -29.31 11.92 0.17
N GLU A 474 -28.59 12.65 -0.68
CA GLU A 474 -27.27 13.20 -0.33
C GLU A 474 -27.36 14.26 0.79
N LEU A 475 -28.39 15.12 0.78
CA LEU A 475 -28.58 16.13 1.83
C LEU A 475 -28.93 15.49 3.17
N ILE A 476 -29.88 14.54 3.20
CA ILE A 476 -30.27 13.82 4.42
C ILE A 476 -29.07 13.08 4.99
N GLN A 477 -28.31 12.37 4.13
CA GLN A 477 -27.07 11.70 4.53
C GLN A 477 -26.04 12.68 5.11
N ALA A 478 -25.86 13.85 4.50
CA ALA A 478 -24.97 14.88 5.00
C ALA A 478 -25.40 15.42 6.38
N CYS A 479 -26.71 15.61 6.60
CA CYS A 479 -27.24 16.03 7.89
C CYS A 479 -26.96 15.00 8.98
N ILE A 480 -27.21 13.71 8.74
CA ILE A 480 -26.90 12.65 9.71
C ILE A 480 -25.40 12.60 10.02
N TYR A 481 -24.53 12.70 9.00
CA TYR A 481 -23.08 12.69 9.22
C TYR A 481 -22.58 13.90 10.03
N ALA A 482 -23.33 15.01 9.99
CA ALA A 482 -23.07 16.18 10.81
C ALA A 482 -23.73 16.12 12.21
N ASN A 483 -24.34 14.99 12.59
CA ASN A 483 -25.19 14.81 13.79
C ASN A 483 -26.37 15.79 13.85
N ASN A 484 -26.95 16.14 12.70
CA ASN A 484 -28.10 17.04 12.56
C ASN A 484 -29.38 16.27 12.21
N SER A 485 -29.88 15.46 13.15
CA SER A 485 -31.06 14.60 12.93
C SER A 485 -32.35 15.40 12.69
N SER A 486 -32.49 16.58 13.29
CA SER A 486 -33.62 17.47 13.04
C SER A 486 -33.61 18.00 11.60
N GLY A 487 -32.46 18.44 11.10
CA GLY A 487 -32.29 18.86 9.71
C GLY A 487 -32.55 17.73 8.71
N ALA A 488 -32.10 16.51 9.01
CA ALA A 488 -32.39 15.32 8.20
C ALA A 488 -33.91 15.06 8.10
N ARG A 489 -34.65 15.15 9.21
CA ARG A 489 -36.12 15.01 9.24
C ARG A 489 -36.82 16.12 8.45
N THR A 490 -36.34 17.36 8.54
CA THR A 490 -36.86 18.47 7.74
C THR A 490 -36.72 18.21 6.23
N ALA A 491 -35.54 17.75 5.79
CA ALA A 491 -35.29 17.40 4.40
C ALA A 491 -36.15 16.20 3.94
N LEU A 492 -36.30 15.16 4.78
CA LEU A 492 -37.19 14.02 4.52
C LEU A 492 -38.66 14.43 4.37
N ASN A 493 -39.15 15.32 5.24
CA ASN A 493 -40.50 15.86 5.13
C ASN A 493 -40.71 16.74 3.90
N SER A 494 -39.65 17.39 3.40
CA SER A 494 -39.69 18.12 2.12
C SER A 494 -39.78 17.16 0.93
N LEU A 495 -38.96 16.09 0.91
CA LEU A 495 -39.00 15.02 -0.09
C LEU A 495 -40.40 14.38 -0.17
N ARG A 496 -40.97 13.99 0.99
CA ARG A 496 -42.32 13.38 1.08
C ARG A 496 -43.39 14.28 0.50
N ARG A 497 -43.39 15.56 0.87
CA ARG A 497 -44.37 16.55 0.36
C ARG A 497 -44.25 16.77 -1.14
N LYS A 498 -43.04 16.69 -1.69
CA LYS A 498 -42.78 17.01 -3.10
C LYS A 498 -43.01 15.83 -4.04
N HIS A 499 -42.56 14.62 -3.68
CA HIS A 499 -42.58 13.45 -4.57
C HIS A 499 -43.49 12.31 -4.09
N GLY A 500 -44.07 12.39 -2.88
CA GLY A 500 -44.89 11.30 -2.32
C GLY A 500 -44.11 10.04 -1.95
N ILE A 501 -42.78 10.07 -2.02
CA ILE A 501 -41.91 8.95 -1.64
C ILE A 501 -41.74 8.93 -0.13
N SER A 502 -42.05 7.80 0.50
CA SER A 502 -41.95 7.61 1.94
C SER A 502 -40.49 7.53 2.42
N THR A 503 -39.66 6.79 1.68
CA THR A 503 -38.25 6.54 2.00
C THR A 503 -37.47 6.01 0.79
N THR A 504 -36.14 5.94 0.92
CA THR A 504 -35.20 5.30 -0.01
C THR A 504 -34.23 4.40 0.76
N SER A 505 -33.50 3.53 0.05
CA SER A 505 -32.45 2.69 0.67
C SER A 505 -31.40 3.53 1.42
N THR A 506 -31.02 4.69 0.85
CA THR A 506 -30.11 5.63 1.50
C THR A 506 -30.70 6.18 2.79
N ILE A 507 -31.95 6.64 2.74
CA ILE A 507 -32.65 7.25 3.88
C ILE A 507 -32.79 6.24 5.02
N GLU A 508 -33.31 5.03 4.76
CA GLU A 508 -33.43 4.00 5.79
C GLU A 508 -32.08 3.70 6.47
N ARG A 509 -31.01 3.58 5.68
CA ARG A 509 -29.67 3.31 6.18
C ARG A 509 -29.11 4.43 7.06
N VAL A 510 -29.25 5.69 6.65
CA VAL A 510 -28.70 6.83 7.40
C VAL A 510 -29.57 7.20 8.59
N MET A 511 -30.89 7.07 8.49
CA MET A 511 -31.79 7.29 9.62
C MET A 511 -31.54 6.25 10.72
N LEU A 512 -31.29 4.98 10.36
CA LEU A 512 -30.87 3.96 11.33
C LEU A 512 -29.52 4.29 11.99
N LEU A 513 -28.58 4.87 11.25
CA LEU A 513 -27.28 5.29 11.81
C LEU A 513 -27.45 6.32 12.94
N SER A 514 -28.46 7.19 12.86
CA SER A 514 -28.75 8.18 13.93
C SER A 514 -29.11 7.54 15.28
N CYS A 515 -29.64 6.31 15.29
CA CYS A 515 -29.86 5.57 16.54
C CYS A 515 -28.56 5.17 17.23
N VAL A 516 -27.43 5.12 16.51
CA VAL A 516 -26.13 4.71 17.04
C VAL A 516 -25.38 5.87 17.71
N ASP A 517 -25.94 7.09 17.67
CA ASP A 517 -25.40 8.25 18.38
C ASP A 517 -25.59 8.18 19.90
N PHE A 518 -26.48 7.32 20.37
CA PHE A 518 -26.75 7.14 21.79
C PHE A 518 -25.73 6.20 22.45
N PRO A 519 -25.27 6.49 23.68
CA PRO A 519 -24.26 5.67 24.34
C PRO A 519 -24.72 4.25 24.61
N THR A 520 -26.01 4.01 24.90
CA THR A 520 -26.51 2.70 25.33
C THR A 520 -27.54 2.09 24.36
N LEU A 521 -27.57 0.76 24.29
CA LEU A 521 -28.54 0.03 23.45
C LEU A 521 -30.00 0.36 23.78
N PRO A 522 -30.44 0.47 25.06
CA PRO A 522 -31.82 0.85 25.37
C PRO A 522 -32.20 2.22 24.81
N GLU A 523 -31.32 3.22 24.90
CA GLU A 523 -31.55 4.56 24.33
C GLU A 523 -31.65 4.50 22.80
N ALA A 524 -30.78 3.73 22.16
CA ALA A 524 -30.82 3.52 20.71
C ALA A 524 -32.12 2.87 20.24
N LEU A 525 -32.62 1.87 20.99
CA LEU A 525 -33.89 1.19 20.71
C LEU A 525 -35.10 2.10 20.96
N GLU A 526 -35.04 2.97 21.96
CA GLU A 526 -36.10 3.96 22.20
C GLU A 526 -36.15 5.00 21.07
N ASN A 527 -34.98 5.48 20.62
CA ASN A 527 -34.91 6.36 19.46
C ASN A 527 -35.41 5.67 18.18
N LEU A 528 -35.09 4.38 17.98
CA LEU A 528 -35.63 3.59 16.87
C LEU A 528 -37.17 3.55 16.91
N LYS A 529 -37.77 3.29 18.09
CA LYS A 529 -39.23 3.30 18.27
C LYS A 529 -39.84 4.64 17.90
N GLN A 530 -39.22 5.73 18.34
CA GLN A 530 -39.69 7.09 18.01
C GLN A 530 -39.61 7.38 16.51
N LEU A 531 -38.51 7.03 15.85
CA LEU A 531 -38.37 7.20 14.40
C LEU A 531 -39.40 6.39 13.62
N GLN A 532 -39.69 5.16 14.07
CA GLN A 532 -40.72 4.32 13.46
C GLN A 532 -42.15 4.85 13.72
N SER A 533 -42.44 5.40 14.90
CA SER A 533 -43.74 6.02 15.18
C SER A 533 -43.98 7.30 14.40
N ASP A 534 -42.92 8.08 14.17
CA ASP A 534 -42.95 9.31 13.37
C ASP A 534 -43.03 9.00 11.86
N GLY A 535 -42.90 7.72 11.48
CA GLY A 535 -42.86 7.26 10.10
C GLY A 535 -41.55 7.57 9.39
N ASP A 536 -40.50 8.01 10.09
CA ASP A 536 -39.18 8.36 9.56
C ASP A 536 -38.34 7.12 9.17
N LEU A 537 -38.65 5.97 9.76
CA LEU A 537 -38.10 4.66 9.42
C LEU A 537 -39.24 3.67 9.23
N VAL A 538 -39.05 2.68 8.36
CA VAL A 538 -40.02 1.58 8.23
C VAL A 538 -40.12 0.80 9.55
N ALA A 539 -41.34 0.53 10.01
CA ALA A 539 -41.63 -0.14 11.28
C ALA A 539 -41.41 -1.67 11.20
N ILE A 540 -40.15 -2.11 11.18
CA ILE A 540 -39.74 -3.52 11.08
C ILE A 540 -38.77 -3.95 12.19
N PRO A 541 -38.79 -5.24 12.61
CA PRO A 541 -37.88 -5.78 13.62
C PRO A 541 -36.39 -5.76 13.29
N VAL A 542 -36.03 -5.85 12.00
CA VAL A 542 -34.64 -6.04 11.55
C VAL A 542 -33.72 -4.89 11.97
N TYR A 543 -34.25 -3.68 12.12
CA TYR A 543 -33.47 -2.55 12.61
C TYR A 543 -33.01 -2.72 14.05
N SER A 544 -33.86 -3.32 14.90
CA SER A 544 -33.45 -3.64 16.27
C SER A 544 -32.39 -4.74 16.32
N SER A 545 -32.46 -5.72 15.40
CA SER A 545 -31.43 -6.75 15.22
C SER A 545 -30.08 -6.11 14.85
N LEU A 546 -30.05 -5.18 13.89
CA LEU A 546 -28.83 -4.44 13.53
C LEU A 546 -28.27 -3.65 14.71
N LEU A 547 -29.11 -2.96 15.49
CA LEU A 547 -28.64 -2.22 16.67
C LEU A 547 -28.06 -3.18 17.72
N ARG A 548 -28.74 -4.28 18.04
CA ARG A 548 -28.22 -5.30 18.99
C ARG A 548 -26.86 -5.84 18.52
N GLU A 549 -26.71 -6.13 17.24
CA GLU A 549 -25.45 -6.54 16.64
C GLU A 549 -24.35 -5.48 16.82
N PHE A 550 -24.66 -4.21 16.52
CA PHE A 550 -23.72 -3.09 16.62
C PHE A 550 -23.24 -2.85 18.05
N TYR A 551 -24.14 -2.77 19.01
CA TYR A 551 -23.76 -2.56 20.41
C TYR A 551 -23.03 -3.77 20.99
N THR A 552 -23.29 -4.98 20.50
CA THR A 552 -22.57 -6.18 20.96
C THR A 552 -21.15 -6.26 20.39
N LYS A 553 -20.94 -5.87 19.12
CA LYS A 553 -19.65 -6.00 18.43
C LYS A 553 -18.76 -4.75 18.55
N TYR A 554 -19.36 -3.57 18.60
CA TYR A 554 -18.65 -2.30 18.39
C TYR A 554 -18.75 -1.30 19.54
N ALA A 555 -19.58 -1.54 20.55
CA ALA A 555 -19.49 -0.76 21.79
C ALA A 555 -18.15 -1.00 22.47
N ALA A 556 -17.59 0.04 23.09
CA ALA A 556 -16.34 -0.05 23.84
C ALA A 556 -16.47 -1.05 25.01
N LYS A 557 -15.34 -1.37 25.67
CA LYS A 557 -15.34 -2.24 26.87
C LYS A 557 -16.28 -1.76 27.99
N THR A 558 -16.67 -0.48 27.95
CA THR A 558 -17.63 0.15 28.86
C THR A 558 -19.10 -0.08 28.48
N HIS A 559 -19.37 -0.86 27.42
CA HIS A 559 -20.69 -1.02 26.78
C HIS A 559 -21.28 0.28 26.22
N ALA A 560 -20.47 1.34 26.11
CA ALA A 560 -20.87 2.60 25.50
C ALA A 560 -20.43 2.67 24.03
N MET A 561 -21.30 3.16 23.15
CA MET A 561 -20.96 3.43 21.76
C MET A 561 -20.07 4.68 21.66
N ASP A 562 -18.88 4.55 21.08
CA ASP A 562 -17.92 5.64 20.88
C ASP A 562 -17.74 6.00 19.40
N ALA A 563 -16.94 7.03 19.10
CA ALA A 563 -16.72 7.47 17.71
C ALA A 563 -16.10 6.37 16.80
N SER A 564 -15.27 5.49 17.36
CA SER A 564 -14.67 4.36 16.64
C SER A 564 -15.72 3.29 16.33
N GLY A 565 -16.58 2.97 17.30
CA GLY A 565 -17.72 2.08 17.16
C GLY A 565 -18.69 2.58 16.10
N ARG A 566 -19.06 3.87 16.14
CA ARG A 566 -19.92 4.51 15.13
C ARG A 566 -19.35 4.41 13.71
N SER A 567 -18.05 4.66 13.55
CA SER A 567 -17.37 4.54 12.25
C SER A 567 -17.44 3.11 11.70
N LYS A 568 -17.31 2.09 12.56
CA LYS A 568 -17.49 0.68 12.18
C LYS A 568 -18.94 0.36 11.81
N CYS A 569 -19.92 0.86 12.57
CA CYS A 569 -21.33 0.68 12.27
C CYS A 569 -21.69 1.27 10.89
N LEU A 570 -21.20 2.47 10.59
CA LEU A 570 -21.37 3.10 9.27
C LEU A 570 -20.84 2.20 8.14
N LYS A 571 -19.66 1.59 8.34
CA LYS A 571 -19.07 0.68 7.34
C LYS A 571 -19.96 -0.56 7.13
N VAL A 572 -20.42 -1.19 8.21
CA VAL A 572 -21.29 -2.38 8.12
C VAL A 572 -22.62 -2.05 7.46
N LEU A 573 -23.22 -0.91 7.79
CA LEU A 573 -24.46 -0.47 7.14
C LEU A 573 -24.30 -0.30 5.63
N PHE A 574 -23.13 0.17 5.18
CA PHE A 574 -22.83 0.29 3.75
C PHE A 574 -22.65 -1.08 3.08
N GLU A 575 -21.96 -2.02 3.75
CA GLU A 575 -21.78 -3.39 3.26
C GLU A 575 -23.13 -4.13 3.16
N LYS A 576 -24.08 -3.85 4.06
CA LYS A 576 -25.45 -4.37 4.03
C LYS A 576 -26.42 -3.59 3.12
N ARG A 577 -25.95 -2.83 2.11
CA ARG A 577 -26.83 -2.01 1.23
C ARG A 577 -27.99 -2.77 0.60
N ALA A 578 -27.77 -4.03 0.21
CA ALA A 578 -28.78 -4.86 -0.44
C ALA A 578 -29.97 -5.16 0.48
N LEU A 579 -29.75 -5.22 1.80
CA LEU A 579 -30.82 -5.33 2.80
C LEU A 579 -31.73 -4.09 2.75
N PHE A 580 -31.13 -2.89 2.71
CA PHE A 580 -31.89 -1.63 2.66
C PHE A 580 -32.58 -1.42 1.32
N ASP A 581 -31.99 -1.87 0.21
CA ASP A 581 -32.63 -1.86 -1.10
C ASP A 581 -33.93 -2.68 -1.09
N GLN A 582 -33.88 -3.89 -0.52
CA GLN A 582 -35.05 -4.77 -0.39
C GLN A 582 -36.12 -4.19 0.54
N ILE A 583 -35.72 -3.54 1.63
CA ILE A 583 -36.64 -2.86 2.56
C ILE A 583 -37.30 -1.67 1.85
N ALA A 584 -36.54 -0.80 1.21
CA ALA A 584 -37.05 0.39 0.53
C ALA A 584 -38.03 0.03 -0.60
N ASN A 585 -37.70 -0.99 -1.40
CA ASN A 585 -38.56 -1.49 -2.48
C ASN A 585 -39.90 -2.06 -1.96
N SER A 586 -39.94 -2.52 -0.71
CA SER A 586 -41.11 -3.14 -0.09
C SER A 586 -41.72 -2.29 1.03
N ALA A 587 -41.28 -1.04 1.21
CA ALA A 587 -41.54 -0.25 2.42
C ALA A 587 -43.04 -0.06 2.71
N GLU A 588 -43.83 0.24 1.67
CA GLU A 588 -45.28 0.44 1.79
C GLU A 588 -46.00 -0.85 2.21
N ILE A 589 -45.62 -1.98 1.61
CA ILE A 589 -46.19 -3.30 1.94
C ILE A 589 -45.78 -3.72 3.36
N LEU A 590 -44.50 -3.59 3.70
CA LEU A 590 -43.94 -3.96 5.01
C LEU A 590 -44.61 -3.20 6.16
N SER A 591 -44.97 -1.93 5.93
CA SER A 591 -45.66 -1.10 6.93
C SER A 591 -47.03 -1.67 7.33
N ASN A 592 -47.70 -2.42 6.45
CA ASN A 592 -48.97 -3.09 6.78
C ASN A 592 -48.80 -4.31 7.71
N PHE A 593 -47.57 -4.82 7.85
CA PHE A 593 -47.24 -5.97 8.69
C PHE A 593 -46.48 -5.55 9.96
N ALA A 594 -46.42 -4.25 10.29
CA ALA A 594 -45.67 -3.77 11.44
C ALA A 594 -46.17 -4.43 12.75
N PRO A 595 -45.30 -5.09 13.54
CA PRO A 595 -45.69 -5.67 14.82
C PRO A 595 -45.90 -4.58 15.88
N PRO A 596 -46.63 -4.86 16.97
CA PRO A 596 -46.83 -3.90 18.07
C PRO A 596 -45.53 -3.43 18.74
N ASP A 597 -44.51 -4.29 18.75
CA ASP A 597 -43.16 -3.96 19.20
C ASP A 597 -42.14 -4.45 18.16
N THR A 598 -41.46 -3.51 17.52
CA THR A 598 -40.39 -3.75 16.53
C THR A 598 -39.02 -3.94 17.16
N THR A 599 -38.91 -3.89 18.49
CA THR A 599 -37.61 -4.06 19.18
C THR A 599 -37.32 -5.49 19.62
N ILE A 600 -38.28 -6.39 19.47
CA ILE A 600 -38.08 -7.84 19.63
C ILE A 600 -37.44 -8.43 18.37
N CYS A 601 -36.83 -9.61 18.48
CA CYS A 601 -36.33 -10.27 17.29
C CYS A 601 -37.46 -10.69 16.35
N GLY A 602 -37.25 -10.48 15.06
CA GLY A 602 -38.27 -10.64 14.03
C GLY A 602 -38.28 -11.98 13.30
N THR A 603 -37.61 -13.03 13.76
CA THR A 603 -37.61 -14.33 13.06
C THR A 603 -39.03 -14.87 12.86
N MET A 604 -39.86 -14.83 13.91
CA MET A 604 -41.28 -15.21 13.81
C MET A 604 -42.10 -14.22 12.98
N TRP A 605 -41.78 -12.92 13.06
CA TRP A 605 -42.44 -11.91 12.23
C TRP A 605 -42.23 -12.17 10.73
N CYS A 606 -41.06 -12.68 10.34
CA CYS A 606 -40.79 -13.05 8.96
C CYS A 606 -41.76 -14.11 8.40
N VAL A 607 -42.42 -14.91 9.23
CA VAL A 607 -43.46 -15.87 8.80
C VAL A 607 -44.66 -15.14 8.18
N GLN A 608 -45.03 -13.98 8.74
CA GLN A 608 -46.18 -13.21 8.26
C GLN A 608 -45.94 -12.60 6.87
N ILE A 609 -44.68 -12.47 6.48
CA ILE A 609 -44.26 -11.87 5.21
C ILE A 609 -43.56 -12.89 4.30
N GLU A 610 -43.69 -14.19 4.54
CA GLU A 610 -42.93 -15.25 3.83
C GLU A 610 -43.02 -15.17 2.30
N ASN A 611 -44.13 -14.62 1.78
CA ASN A 611 -44.40 -14.45 0.35
C ASN A 611 -43.70 -13.22 -0.27
N LEU A 612 -43.08 -12.35 0.53
CA LEU A 612 -42.35 -11.18 0.04
C LEU A 612 -40.92 -11.56 -0.32
N GLN A 613 -40.39 -10.98 -1.42
CA GLN A 613 -39.01 -11.22 -1.86
C GLN A 613 -37.96 -10.81 -0.82
N CYS A 614 -38.27 -9.83 0.04
CA CYS A 614 -37.38 -9.36 1.09
C CYS A 614 -37.37 -10.25 2.35
N ALA A 615 -38.33 -11.15 2.53
CA ALA A 615 -38.44 -11.95 3.76
C ALA A 615 -37.21 -12.82 4.06
N PRO A 616 -36.58 -13.51 3.08
CA PRO A 616 -35.39 -14.34 3.36
C PRO A 616 -34.19 -13.52 3.86
N ILE A 617 -33.91 -12.34 3.28
CA ILE A 617 -32.79 -11.50 3.71
C ILE A 617 -33.05 -10.84 5.08
N LEU A 618 -34.30 -10.49 5.38
CA LEU A 618 -34.72 -9.99 6.70
C LEU A 618 -34.60 -11.08 7.77
N PHE A 619 -35.04 -12.30 7.45
CA PHE A 619 -34.88 -13.46 8.33
C PHE A 619 -33.41 -13.77 8.58
N ALA A 620 -32.59 -13.76 7.52
CA ALA A 620 -31.16 -13.99 7.60
C ALA A 620 -30.45 -13.02 8.56
N GLN A 621 -30.78 -11.73 8.52
CA GLN A 621 -30.23 -10.75 9.44
C GLN A 621 -30.66 -11.01 10.89
N ASN A 622 -31.96 -11.26 11.12
CA ASN A 622 -32.48 -11.59 12.46
C ASN A 622 -31.84 -12.86 13.04
N ALA A 623 -31.73 -13.92 12.26
CA ALA A 623 -31.08 -15.17 12.67
C ALA A 623 -29.58 -14.98 12.94
N THR A 624 -28.89 -14.19 12.11
CA THR A 624 -27.46 -13.88 12.30
C THR A 624 -27.18 -13.16 13.60
N GLU A 625 -28.02 -12.19 13.98
CA GLU A 625 -27.89 -11.50 15.26
C GLU A 625 -27.95 -12.50 16.41
N HIS A 626 -29.01 -13.32 16.50
CA HIS A 626 -29.14 -14.34 17.53
C HIS A 626 -27.95 -15.30 17.62
N LEU A 627 -27.46 -15.77 16.48
CA LEU A 627 -26.36 -16.74 16.41
C LEU A 627 -24.99 -16.13 16.77
N THR A 628 -24.86 -14.80 16.77
CA THR A 628 -23.57 -14.12 16.98
C THR A 628 -23.50 -13.19 18.18
N SER A 629 -24.62 -12.58 18.60
CA SER A 629 -24.69 -11.62 19.69
C SER A 629 -24.87 -12.32 21.05
N VAL A 630 -25.58 -13.45 21.07
CA VAL A 630 -25.96 -14.16 22.29
C VAL A 630 -24.82 -15.04 22.81
N ARG A 631 -24.31 -14.71 24.00
CA ARG A 631 -23.19 -15.44 24.64
C ARG A 631 -23.62 -16.44 25.72
N ASP A 632 -24.79 -16.23 26.33
CA ASP A 632 -25.30 -17.13 27.35
C ASP A 632 -25.91 -18.40 26.75
N LYS A 633 -25.66 -19.55 27.36
CA LYS A 633 -26.09 -20.85 26.85
C LYS A 633 -27.61 -20.99 26.84
N ALA A 634 -28.32 -20.51 27.87
CA ALA A 634 -29.77 -20.60 27.93
C ALA A 634 -30.43 -19.68 26.91
N ALA A 635 -29.92 -18.44 26.78
CA ALA A 635 -30.39 -17.51 25.76
C ALA A 635 -30.13 -18.01 24.33
N LYS A 636 -29.01 -18.70 24.09
CA LYS A 636 -28.72 -19.30 22.79
C LYS A 636 -29.69 -20.44 22.45
N LEU A 637 -29.99 -21.30 23.41
CA LEU A 637 -30.98 -22.38 23.22
C LEU A 637 -32.38 -21.82 22.96
N LEU A 638 -32.75 -20.73 23.62
CA LEU A 638 -34.02 -20.05 23.37
C LEU A 638 -34.06 -19.47 21.95
N ALA A 639 -32.99 -18.81 21.52
CA ALA A 639 -32.90 -18.26 20.17
C ALA A 639 -32.94 -19.35 19.07
N GLU A 640 -32.23 -20.46 19.28
CA GLU A 640 -32.29 -21.62 18.38
C GLU A 640 -33.70 -22.21 18.31
N LYS A 641 -34.42 -22.24 19.44
CA LYS A 641 -35.82 -22.67 19.50
C LYS A 641 -36.75 -21.72 18.74
N GLU A 642 -36.60 -20.40 18.91
CA GLU A 642 -37.41 -19.40 18.20
C GLU A 642 -37.19 -19.45 16.68
N ILE A 643 -35.93 -19.61 16.24
CA ILE A 643 -35.59 -19.81 14.82
C ILE A 643 -36.25 -21.09 14.28
N ASN A 644 -36.19 -22.18 15.04
CA ASN A 644 -36.78 -23.46 14.67
C ASN A 644 -38.31 -23.38 14.55
N GLU A 645 -38.98 -22.75 15.52
CA GLU A 645 -40.43 -22.52 15.50
C GLU A 645 -40.86 -21.66 14.30
N ALA A 646 -40.10 -20.60 13.98
CA ALA A 646 -40.36 -19.77 12.82
C ALA A 646 -40.22 -20.57 11.51
N LEU A 647 -39.12 -21.33 11.34
CA LEU A 647 -38.89 -22.13 10.13
C LEU A 647 -39.98 -23.19 9.92
N ASN A 648 -40.37 -23.91 10.97
CA ASN A 648 -41.41 -24.94 10.89
C ASN A 648 -42.84 -24.38 10.69
N SER A 649 -43.02 -23.07 10.87
CA SER A 649 -44.30 -22.39 10.62
C SER A 649 -44.44 -21.91 9.17
N MET A 650 -43.35 -21.92 8.39
CA MET A 650 -43.35 -21.55 6.97
C MET A 650 -44.01 -22.64 6.13
N ALA A 651 -44.62 -22.24 5.00
CA ALA A 651 -45.23 -23.19 4.07
C ALA A 651 -44.22 -24.18 3.46
N ASP A 652 -43.00 -23.70 3.17
CA ASP A 652 -41.87 -24.49 2.68
C ASP A 652 -40.58 -24.05 3.39
N SER A 653 -40.27 -24.73 4.50
CA SER A 653 -39.13 -24.41 5.36
C SER A 653 -37.78 -24.56 4.64
N ASN A 654 -37.64 -25.57 3.77
CA ASN A 654 -36.39 -25.86 3.08
C ASN A 654 -36.09 -24.80 2.03
N LEU A 655 -37.07 -24.49 1.16
CA LEU A 655 -36.90 -23.48 0.13
C LEU A 655 -36.71 -22.09 0.72
N PHE A 656 -37.45 -21.74 1.78
CA PHE A 656 -37.26 -20.47 2.46
C PHE A 656 -35.86 -20.35 3.08
N LEU A 657 -35.38 -21.41 3.73
CA LEU A 657 -34.04 -21.41 4.33
C LEU A 657 -32.94 -21.35 3.27
N LEU A 658 -33.09 -22.04 2.13
CA LEU A 658 -32.18 -21.93 0.98
C LEU A 658 -32.07 -20.48 0.50
N LYS A 659 -33.21 -19.80 0.30
CA LYS A 659 -33.25 -18.37 -0.06
C LYS A 659 -32.57 -17.49 0.99
N ALA A 660 -32.77 -17.79 2.28
CA ALA A 660 -32.19 -17.01 3.37
C ALA A 660 -30.67 -17.16 3.44
N ILE A 661 -30.14 -18.37 3.22
CA ILE A 661 -28.70 -18.62 3.23
C ILE A 661 -28.01 -17.99 2.01
N LEU A 662 -28.64 -18.03 0.83
CA LEU A 662 -28.15 -17.31 -0.35
C LEU A 662 -28.17 -15.78 -0.17
N ALA A 663 -28.95 -15.26 0.78
CA ALA A 663 -28.93 -13.85 1.14
C ALA A 663 -27.81 -13.47 2.13
N PHE A 664 -27.09 -14.44 2.74
CA PHE A 664 -26.00 -14.15 3.68
C PHE A 664 -24.84 -13.30 3.11
N PRO A 665 -24.38 -13.48 1.86
CA PRO A 665 -23.40 -12.57 1.26
C PRO A 665 -23.88 -11.12 1.23
N ALA A 666 -25.18 -10.91 0.98
CA ALA A 666 -25.79 -9.57 0.90
C ALA A 666 -25.86 -8.85 2.25
N ILE A 667 -25.65 -9.57 3.36
CA ILE A 667 -25.56 -9.02 4.71
C ILE A 667 -24.13 -9.13 5.31
N ASP A 668 -23.10 -9.20 4.46
CA ASP A 668 -21.68 -9.19 4.82
C ASP A 668 -21.24 -10.35 5.74
N ILE A 669 -21.78 -11.55 5.50
CA ILE A 669 -21.34 -12.75 6.20
C ILE A 669 -20.34 -13.50 5.33
N GLY A 670 -19.12 -13.70 5.84
CA GLY A 670 -18.08 -14.44 5.11
C GLY A 670 -18.43 -15.92 4.91
N PHE A 671 -18.02 -16.48 3.76
CA PHE A 671 -18.33 -17.85 3.30
C PHE A 671 -18.14 -18.96 4.33
N ARG A 672 -17.10 -18.89 5.19
CA ARG A 672 -16.90 -19.90 6.26
C ARG A 672 -18.00 -19.87 7.32
N ILE A 673 -18.47 -18.68 7.67
CA ILE A 673 -19.54 -18.48 8.64
C ILE A 673 -20.87 -18.89 8.00
N GLN A 674 -21.07 -18.59 6.70
CA GLN A 674 -22.25 -19.03 5.96
C GLN A 674 -22.42 -20.55 6.03
N ALA A 675 -21.37 -21.32 5.71
CA ALA A 675 -21.39 -22.78 5.79
C ALA A 675 -21.71 -23.28 7.21
N LYS A 676 -21.13 -22.65 8.24
CA LYS A 676 -21.41 -22.99 9.64
C LYS A 676 -22.88 -22.73 10.02
N PHE A 677 -23.45 -21.62 9.57
CA PHE A 677 -24.86 -21.31 9.80
C PHE A 677 -25.78 -22.21 8.98
N ALA A 678 -25.45 -22.52 7.73
CA ALA A 678 -26.20 -23.47 6.91
C ALA A 678 -26.31 -24.82 7.63
N LYS A 679 -25.17 -25.39 8.06
CA LYS A 679 -25.15 -26.64 8.83
C LYS A 679 -26.00 -26.59 10.10
N LEU A 680 -25.94 -25.47 10.83
CA LEU A 680 -26.71 -25.29 12.06
C LEU A 680 -28.22 -25.19 11.79
N LEU A 681 -28.62 -24.37 10.82
CA LEU A 681 -30.02 -24.07 10.50
C LEU A 681 -30.70 -25.27 9.82
N PHE A 682 -30.03 -25.97 8.91
CA PHE A 682 -30.57 -27.22 8.34
C PHE A 682 -30.65 -28.34 9.38
N GLY A 683 -29.85 -28.28 10.45
CA GLY A 683 -30.01 -29.17 11.59
C GLY A 683 -31.28 -28.92 12.42
N MET A 684 -31.96 -27.78 12.24
CA MET A 684 -33.17 -27.40 12.97
C MET A 684 -34.46 -27.85 12.28
N ILE A 685 -34.42 -28.11 10.97
CA ILE A 685 -35.59 -28.52 10.18
C ILE A 685 -35.57 -30.01 9.87
N THR A 686 -36.71 -30.57 9.46
CA THR A 686 -36.83 -31.99 9.13
C THR A 686 -36.09 -32.32 7.82
N LYS A 687 -35.44 -33.49 7.76
CA LYS A 687 -34.63 -33.93 6.62
C LYS A 687 -35.43 -34.32 5.36
N GLN A 688 -36.72 -34.05 5.29
CA GLN A 688 -37.52 -34.38 4.10
C GLN A 688 -37.45 -33.22 3.12
N HIS A 689 -36.80 -33.44 1.98
CA HIS A 689 -36.74 -32.54 0.84
C HIS A 689 -37.53 -33.11 -0.35
N GLU A 690 -37.90 -32.24 -1.28
CA GLU A 690 -38.61 -32.55 -2.52
C GLU A 690 -37.76 -32.09 -3.71
N ASP A 691 -38.08 -32.57 -4.92
CA ASP A 691 -37.30 -32.31 -6.14
C ASP A 691 -37.11 -30.82 -6.44
N HIS A 692 -38.08 -29.96 -6.11
CA HIS A 692 -37.93 -28.52 -6.35
C HIS A 692 -36.86 -27.87 -5.45
N HIS A 693 -36.54 -28.43 -4.28
CA HIS A 693 -35.41 -27.97 -3.46
C HIS A 693 -34.07 -28.27 -4.14
N LEU A 694 -33.93 -29.48 -4.69
CA LEU A 694 -32.73 -29.88 -5.43
C LEU A 694 -32.55 -29.02 -6.68
N ASN A 695 -33.62 -28.83 -7.46
CA ASN A 695 -33.59 -27.95 -8.63
C ASN A 695 -33.17 -26.53 -8.25
N TYR A 696 -33.69 -25.98 -7.14
CA TYR A 696 -33.29 -24.67 -6.65
C TYR A 696 -31.79 -24.60 -6.30
N CYS A 697 -31.25 -25.61 -5.60
CA CYS A 697 -29.81 -25.70 -5.30
C CYS A 697 -28.96 -25.75 -6.56
N ILE A 698 -29.39 -26.53 -7.56
CA ILE A 698 -28.68 -26.69 -8.83
C ILE A 698 -28.72 -25.40 -9.68
N ASP A 699 -29.86 -24.71 -9.71
CA ASP A 699 -30.03 -23.45 -10.45
C ASP A 699 -29.15 -22.32 -9.86
N HIS A 700 -29.01 -22.30 -8.53
CA HIS A 700 -28.25 -21.26 -7.82
C HIS A 700 -26.86 -21.71 -7.38
N LEU A 701 -26.37 -22.86 -7.87
CA LEU A 701 -25.09 -23.44 -7.47
C LEU A 701 -23.94 -22.44 -7.69
N ASP A 702 -24.05 -21.62 -8.74
CA ASP A 702 -23.01 -20.65 -9.06
C ASP A 702 -22.91 -19.46 -8.10
N GLU A 703 -23.99 -19.18 -7.37
CA GLU A 703 -24.05 -18.14 -6.34
C GLU A 703 -23.43 -18.61 -5.02
N MET A 704 -23.16 -19.92 -4.89
CA MET A 704 -22.69 -20.54 -3.66
C MET A 704 -21.15 -20.67 -3.66
N PRO A 705 -20.46 -20.25 -2.59
CA PRO A 705 -19.07 -20.66 -2.40
C PRO A 705 -19.00 -22.17 -2.13
N ILE A 706 -17.88 -22.80 -2.48
CA ILE A 706 -17.69 -24.26 -2.33
C ILE A 706 -17.91 -24.75 -0.91
N HIS A 707 -17.60 -23.89 0.07
CA HIS A 707 -17.88 -24.14 1.48
C HIS A 707 -19.36 -24.32 1.79
N LEU A 708 -20.23 -23.53 1.16
CA LEU A 708 -21.66 -23.62 1.33
C LEU A 708 -22.22 -24.81 0.56
N ALA A 709 -21.86 -24.96 -0.73
CA ALA A 709 -22.28 -26.08 -1.56
C ALA A 709 -21.97 -27.43 -0.87
N ALA A 710 -20.77 -27.59 -0.30
CA ALA A 710 -20.38 -28.80 0.41
C ALA A 710 -21.18 -29.09 1.70
N GLU A 711 -21.76 -28.08 2.36
CA GLU A 711 -22.64 -28.31 3.51
C GLU A 711 -24.08 -28.59 3.08
N LEU A 712 -24.54 -27.96 1.99
CA LEU A 712 -25.88 -28.21 1.44
C LEU A 712 -25.97 -29.60 0.80
N ASP A 713 -24.91 -30.07 0.15
CA ASP A 713 -24.90 -31.39 -0.48
C ASP A 713 -25.07 -32.52 0.55
N LYS A 714 -24.56 -32.36 1.77
CA LYS A 714 -24.80 -33.31 2.87
C LYS A 714 -26.27 -33.39 3.31
N VAL A 715 -27.08 -32.41 2.94
CA VAL A 715 -28.50 -32.31 3.30
C VAL A 715 -29.37 -32.73 2.12
N PHE A 716 -29.07 -32.25 0.92
CA PHE A 716 -29.91 -32.40 -0.27
C PHE A 716 -29.42 -33.47 -1.24
N ASP A 717 -28.15 -33.87 -1.17
CA ASP A 717 -27.53 -34.88 -2.03
C ASP A 717 -27.66 -34.56 -3.53
N PHE A 718 -27.38 -33.31 -3.89
CA PHE A 718 -27.55 -32.84 -5.26
C PHE A 718 -26.41 -33.29 -6.18
N CYS A 719 -25.29 -33.78 -5.62
CA CYS A 719 -24.29 -34.54 -6.36
C CYS A 719 -24.89 -35.77 -7.04
N GLU A 720 -25.74 -36.54 -6.35
CA GLU A 720 -26.39 -37.72 -6.95
C GLU A 720 -27.51 -37.33 -7.93
N TYR A 721 -28.13 -36.16 -7.74
CA TYR A 721 -29.23 -35.68 -8.57
C TYR A 721 -28.79 -35.20 -9.96
N ASN A 722 -27.73 -34.39 -10.05
CA ASN A 722 -27.26 -33.82 -11.31
C ASN A 722 -25.72 -33.63 -11.33
N VAL A 723 -25.02 -34.76 -11.45
CA VAL A 723 -23.54 -34.80 -11.49
C VAL A 723 -22.97 -33.86 -12.55
N GLU A 724 -23.55 -33.79 -13.75
CA GLU A 724 -23.03 -32.98 -14.86
C GLU A 724 -22.97 -31.49 -14.49
N ARG A 725 -24.03 -30.96 -13.89
CA ARG A 725 -24.07 -29.56 -13.48
C ARG A 725 -23.13 -29.26 -12.31
N VAL A 726 -22.96 -30.21 -11.38
CA VAL A 726 -22.02 -30.07 -10.25
C VAL A 726 -20.57 -30.14 -10.74
N VAL A 727 -20.26 -30.96 -11.76
CA VAL A 727 -18.94 -31.00 -12.39
C VAL A 727 -18.59 -29.65 -13.00
N GLU A 728 -19.50 -29.04 -13.76
CA GLU A 728 -19.29 -27.71 -14.34
C GLU A 728 -19.02 -26.66 -13.25
N TYR A 729 -19.78 -26.70 -12.17
CA TYR A 729 -19.53 -25.86 -11.00
C TYR A 729 -18.15 -26.09 -10.38
N CYS A 730 -17.74 -27.35 -10.18
CA CYS A 730 -16.42 -27.66 -9.61
C CYS A 730 -15.26 -27.21 -10.50
N ARG A 731 -15.41 -27.26 -11.83
CA ARG A 731 -14.42 -26.73 -12.78
C ARG A 731 -14.25 -25.23 -12.61
N ARG A 732 -15.37 -24.48 -12.56
CA ARG A 732 -15.35 -23.03 -12.32
C ARG A 732 -14.80 -22.69 -10.93
N ALA A 733 -15.26 -23.38 -9.89
CA ALA A 733 -14.83 -23.16 -8.51
C ALA A 733 -13.34 -23.51 -8.28
N SER A 734 -12.75 -24.37 -9.11
CA SER A 734 -11.29 -24.66 -9.09
C SER A 734 -10.43 -23.52 -9.64
N ILE A 735 -11.05 -22.53 -10.30
CA ILE A 735 -10.39 -21.33 -10.82
C ILE A 735 -10.74 -20.11 -9.95
N GLU A 736 -12.04 -19.94 -9.66
CA GLU A 736 -12.58 -18.70 -9.10
C GLU A 736 -12.72 -18.70 -7.57
N ASP A 737 -12.72 -19.87 -6.92
CA ASP A 737 -12.91 -20.03 -5.47
C ASP A 737 -11.72 -20.80 -4.83
N ASN A 738 -11.95 -21.47 -3.70
CA ASN A 738 -10.93 -22.18 -2.95
C ASN A 738 -10.60 -23.55 -3.56
N VAL A 739 -9.57 -23.59 -4.40
CA VAL A 739 -9.10 -24.80 -5.09
C VAL A 739 -8.96 -26.01 -4.16
N GLU A 740 -8.37 -25.84 -2.97
CA GLU A 740 -8.17 -26.98 -2.06
C GLU A 740 -9.49 -27.53 -1.48
N LYS A 741 -10.47 -26.67 -1.20
CA LYS A 741 -11.79 -27.11 -0.77
C LYS A 741 -12.57 -27.74 -1.90
N THR A 742 -12.46 -27.22 -3.11
CA THR A 742 -13.02 -27.84 -4.33
C THR A 742 -12.42 -29.22 -4.55
N MET A 743 -11.10 -29.37 -4.43
CA MET A 743 -10.46 -30.69 -4.49
C MET A 743 -10.98 -31.63 -3.41
N ASN A 744 -11.06 -31.18 -2.16
CA ASN A 744 -11.58 -32.04 -1.08
C ASN A 744 -13.05 -32.42 -1.31
N PHE A 745 -13.87 -31.53 -1.88
CA PHE A 745 -15.24 -31.84 -2.24
C PHE A 745 -15.30 -32.92 -3.33
N ILE A 746 -14.56 -32.76 -4.43
CA ILE A 746 -14.46 -33.76 -5.51
C ILE A 746 -14.01 -35.12 -4.96
N MET A 747 -12.97 -35.12 -4.14
CA MET A 747 -12.34 -36.34 -3.61
C MET A 747 -13.24 -37.12 -2.64
N ASN A 748 -14.25 -36.47 -2.06
CA ASN A 748 -15.17 -37.10 -1.11
C ASN A 748 -16.39 -37.75 -1.77
N HIS A 749 -16.60 -37.61 -3.09
CA HIS A 749 -17.74 -38.20 -3.78
C HIS A 749 -17.31 -39.13 -4.91
N GLU A 750 -17.83 -40.36 -4.87
CA GLU A 750 -17.49 -41.40 -5.85
C GLU A 750 -17.95 -41.06 -7.27
N CYS A 751 -19.01 -40.25 -7.42
CA CYS A 751 -19.57 -39.85 -8.72
C CYS A 751 -18.54 -39.13 -9.62
N PHE A 752 -17.56 -38.43 -9.03
CA PHE A 752 -16.48 -37.76 -9.78
C PHE A 752 -15.39 -38.70 -10.30
N PHE A 753 -15.40 -39.97 -9.91
CA PHE A 753 -14.47 -40.99 -10.38
C PHE A 753 -15.08 -41.93 -11.44
N THR A 754 -16.31 -41.67 -11.87
CA THR A 754 -16.92 -42.37 -13.01
C THR A 754 -16.15 -42.04 -14.30
N GLU A 755 -16.08 -42.99 -15.24
CA GLU A 755 -15.25 -42.86 -16.45
C GLU A 755 -15.51 -41.57 -17.23
N LYS A 756 -16.80 -41.22 -17.42
CA LYS A 756 -17.22 -40.01 -18.14
C LYS A 756 -16.73 -38.73 -17.43
N VAL A 757 -17.02 -38.59 -16.14
CA VAL A 757 -16.69 -37.39 -15.34
C VAL A 757 -15.18 -37.27 -15.13
N ALA A 758 -14.52 -38.39 -14.87
CA ALA A 758 -13.09 -38.40 -14.62
C ALA A 758 -12.26 -38.03 -15.85
N THR A 759 -12.74 -38.39 -17.04
CA THR A 759 -12.15 -37.95 -18.31
C THR A 759 -12.24 -36.43 -18.45
N GLU A 760 -13.40 -35.84 -18.14
CA GLU A 760 -13.60 -34.39 -18.23
C GLU A 760 -12.74 -33.61 -17.22
N LEU A 761 -12.74 -34.05 -15.95
CA LEU A 761 -11.92 -33.43 -14.90
C LEU A 761 -10.42 -33.59 -15.17
N ALA A 762 -9.98 -34.73 -15.72
CA ALA A 762 -8.59 -34.93 -16.10
C ALA A 762 -8.12 -33.93 -17.16
N VAL A 763 -8.95 -33.63 -18.17
CA VAL A 763 -8.64 -32.60 -19.18
C VAL A 763 -8.57 -31.22 -18.53
N HIS A 764 -9.57 -30.86 -17.72
CA HIS A 764 -9.60 -29.58 -17.02
C HIS A 764 -8.37 -29.37 -16.11
N PHE A 765 -8.00 -30.39 -15.32
CA PHE A 765 -6.82 -30.30 -14.47
C PHE A 765 -5.51 -30.28 -15.27
N ALA A 766 -5.46 -30.87 -16.46
CA ALA A 766 -4.29 -30.78 -17.33
C ALA A 766 -4.09 -29.35 -17.84
N GLU A 767 -5.18 -28.67 -18.20
CA GLU A 767 -5.15 -27.26 -18.59
C GLU A 767 -4.68 -26.37 -17.42
N LEU A 768 -5.23 -26.57 -16.22
CA LEU A 768 -4.79 -25.86 -15.02
C LEU A 768 -3.30 -26.10 -14.72
N TYR A 769 -2.82 -27.32 -14.91
CA TYR A 769 -1.39 -27.64 -14.75
C TYR A 769 -0.51 -26.93 -15.79
N ALA A 770 -0.97 -26.86 -17.05
CA ALA A 770 -0.31 -26.11 -18.12
C ALA A 770 -0.20 -24.61 -17.77
N GLN A 771 -1.18 -24.07 -17.05
CA GLN A 771 -1.20 -22.70 -16.50
C GLN A 771 -0.44 -22.53 -15.18
N GLY A 772 0.17 -23.60 -14.64
CA GLY A 772 0.99 -23.57 -13.42
C GLY A 772 0.26 -23.94 -12.12
N ILE A 773 -1.01 -24.33 -12.18
CA ILE A 773 -1.81 -24.76 -11.03
C ILE A 773 -1.74 -26.29 -10.88
N ILE A 774 -0.97 -26.77 -9.91
CA ILE A 774 -0.66 -28.21 -9.76
C ILE A 774 -1.63 -29.00 -8.88
N THR A 775 -2.68 -28.38 -8.34
CA THR A 775 -3.57 -28.99 -7.34
C THR A 775 -4.31 -30.24 -7.87
N GLY A 776 -4.57 -30.28 -9.18
CA GLY A 776 -5.20 -31.40 -9.87
C GLY A 776 -4.40 -32.73 -9.81
N VAL A 777 -3.09 -32.68 -9.54
CA VAL A 777 -2.26 -33.90 -9.42
C VAL A 777 -2.74 -34.81 -8.28
N ARG A 778 -3.32 -34.25 -7.21
CA ARG A 778 -3.91 -35.04 -6.12
C ARG A 778 -5.05 -35.93 -6.62
N TYR A 779 -5.90 -35.40 -7.48
CA TYR A 779 -7.00 -36.14 -8.09
C TYR A 779 -6.48 -37.24 -9.01
N LEU A 780 -5.42 -36.98 -9.77
CA LEU A 780 -4.78 -38.01 -10.60
C LEU A 780 -4.20 -39.16 -9.78
N ARG A 781 -3.53 -38.87 -8.66
CA ARG A 781 -2.95 -39.90 -7.80
C ARG A 781 -4.00 -40.82 -7.21
N GLU A 782 -5.15 -40.27 -6.81
CA GLU A 782 -6.25 -41.09 -6.30
C GLU A 782 -6.96 -41.83 -7.42
N GLY A 783 -7.24 -41.15 -8.54
CA GLY A 783 -7.80 -41.76 -9.73
C GLY A 783 -6.92 -42.89 -10.29
N ALA A 784 -5.60 -42.78 -10.20
CA ALA A 784 -4.64 -43.80 -10.64
C ALA A 784 -4.77 -45.12 -9.85
N LYS A 785 -5.23 -45.07 -8.59
CA LYS A 785 -5.51 -46.27 -7.79
C LYS A 785 -6.73 -47.02 -8.33
N LEU A 786 -7.66 -46.31 -8.97
CA LEU A 786 -8.91 -46.85 -9.52
C LEU A 786 -8.74 -47.29 -10.98
N SER A 787 -8.07 -46.48 -11.80
CA SER A 787 -7.88 -46.73 -13.22
C SER A 787 -6.67 -45.98 -13.79
N THR A 788 -5.92 -46.66 -14.66
CA THR A 788 -4.83 -46.03 -15.44
C THR A 788 -5.34 -45.08 -16.52
N LEU A 789 -6.64 -45.08 -16.81
CA LEU A 789 -7.27 -44.19 -17.78
C LEU A 789 -7.13 -42.71 -17.40
N ILE A 790 -7.31 -42.38 -16.12
CA ILE A 790 -7.34 -40.99 -15.65
C ILE A 790 -5.96 -40.31 -15.84
N PRO A 791 -4.84 -40.88 -15.36
CA PRO A 791 -3.52 -40.32 -15.65
C PRO A 791 -3.19 -40.28 -17.14
N MET A 792 -3.65 -41.27 -17.92
CA MET A 792 -3.42 -41.32 -19.36
C MET A 792 -4.13 -40.19 -20.11
N VAL A 793 -5.40 -39.91 -19.79
CA VAL A 793 -6.16 -38.79 -20.38
C VAL A 793 -5.51 -37.45 -20.01
N PHE A 794 -5.19 -37.27 -18.74
CA PHE A 794 -4.52 -36.06 -18.26
C PHE A 794 -3.20 -35.82 -18.99
N LEU A 795 -2.33 -36.84 -19.09
CA LEU A 795 -1.01 -36.71 -19.71
C LEU A 795 -1.11 -36.47 -21.22
N LYS A 796 -2.08 -37.06 -21.92
CA LYS A 796 -2.33 -36.77 -23.35
C LYS A 796 -2.78 -35.34 -23.57
N ALA A 797 -3.68 -34.83 -22.73
CA ALA A 797 -4.09 -33.43 -22.78
C ALA A 797 -2.89 -32.52 -22.50
N LEU A 798 -2.09 -32.84 -21.47
CA LEU A 798 -0.92 -32.04 -21.11
C LEU A 798 0.18 -32.04 -22.19
N GLU A 799 0.42 -33.17 -22.85
CA GLU A 799 1.32 -33.25 -24.01
C GLU A 799 0.85 -32.34 -25.15
N SER A 800 -0.46 -32.26 -25.40
CA SER A 800 -1.01 -31.37 -26.44
C SER A 800 -0.80 -29.87 -26.13
N TYR A 801 -0.66 -29.51 -24.86
CA TYR A 801 -0.45 -28.14 -24.38
C TYR A 801 1.00 -27.66 -24.42
N LEU A 802 1.97 -28.54 -24.72
CA LEU A 802 3.40 -28.21 -24.72
C LEU A 802 3.79 -27.07 -25.67
N ASN A 803 3.05 -26.90 -26.77
CA ASN A 803 3.29 -25.84 -27.75
C ASN A 803 2.43 -24.58 -27.49
N GLU A 804 1.42 -24.68 -26.64
CA GLU A 804 0.46 -23.61 -26.37
C GLU A 804 0.85 -22.77 -25.16
N TYR A 805 1.42 -23.40 -24.13
CA TYR A 805 1.81 -22.72 -22.89
C TYR A 805 3.33 -22.67 -22.74
N GLU A 806 3.93 -21.48 -22.88
CA GLU A 806 5.37 -21.26 -22.73
C GLU A 806 5.94 -21.73 -21.37
N GLU A 807 5.09 -21.76 -20.33
CA GLU A 807 5.46 -22.18 -18.98
C GLU A 807 5.47 -23.71 -18.78
N LEU A 808 4.87 -24.47 -19.69
CA LEU A 808 4.83 -25.94 -19.61
C LEU A 808 6.00 -26.53 -20.38
N LYS A 809 6.89 -27.24 -19.68
CA LYS A 809 8.07 -27.85 -20.31
C LYS A 809 7.86 -29.33 -20.54
N VAL A 810 8.55 -29.85 -21.56
CA VAL A 810 8.64 -31.30 -21.82
C VAL A 810 9.02 -32.08 -20.56
N THR A 811 9.89 -31.51 -19.73
CA THR A 811 10.32 -32.10 -18.46
C THR A 811 9.19 -32.27 -17.45
N ASP A 812 8.24 -31.34 -17.41
CA ASP A 812 7.12 -31.40 -16.45
C ASP A 812 6.20 -32.58 -16.80
N VAL A 813 6.01 -32.85 -18.10
CA VAL A 813 5.20 -33.98 -18.59
C VAL A 813 5.95 -35.31 -18.41
N GLN A 814 7.24 -35.37 -18.76
CA GLN A 814 8.07 -36.56 -18.60
C GLN A 814 8.10 -37.05 -17.14
N VAL A 815 8.20 -36.14 -16.17
CA VAL A 815 8.20 -36.48 -14.73
C VAL A 815 6.91 -37.20 -14.34
N LEU A 816 5.75 -36.71 -14.80
CA LEU A 816 4.46 -37.33 -14.51
C LEU A 816 4.28 -38.67 -15.25
N VAL A 817 4.76 -38.78 -16.49
CA VAL A 817 4.78 -40.06 -17.24
C VAL A 817 5.56 -41.12 -16.48
N ILE A 818 6.72 -40.76 -15.91
CA ILE A 818 7.53 -41.65 -15.09
C ILE A 818 6.81 -42.00 -13.78
N GLU A 819 6.24 -41.01 -13.08
CA GLU A 819 5.51 -41.21 -11.82
C GLU A 819 4.37 -42.23 -11.97
N PHE A 820 3.60 -42.13 -13.06
CA PHE A 820 2.46 -43.01 -13.32
C PHE A 820 2.80 -44.27 -14.13
N LYS A 821 4.09 -44.53 -14.39
CA LYS A 821 4.57 -45.72 -15.13
C LYS A 821 3.96 -45.87 -16.53
N LEU A 822 3.83 -44.77 -17.27
CA LEU A 822 3.21 -44.73 -18.60
C LEU A 822 4.21 -44.52 -19.74
N GLN A 823 5.49 -44.82 -19.52
CA GLN A 823 6.58 -44.58 -20.50
C GLN A 823 6.31 -45.25 -21.85
N ASP A 824 5.72 -46.46 -21.85
CA ASP A 824 5.39 -47.18 -23.09
C ASP A 824 4.34 -46.45 -23.96
N SER A 825 3.48 -45.64 -23.34
CA SER A 825 2.45 -44.86 -24.03
C SER A 825 2.96 -43.51 -24.55
N PHE A 826 4.13 -43.05 -24.10
CA PHE A 826 4.71 -41.73 -24.40
C PHE A 826 6.17 -41.85 -24.88
N LYS A 827 6.47 -42.83 -25.74
CA LYS A 827 7.85 -43.13 -26.16
C LYS A 827 8.56 -41.96 -26.83
N GLU A 828 7.88 -41.28 -27.76
CA GLU A 828 8.44 -40.12 -28.48
C GLU A 828 8.78 -38.97 -27.51
N LEU A 829 7.90 -38.68 -26.56
CA LEU A 829 8.13 -37.68 -25.53
C LEU A 829 9.35 -38.03 -24.67
N MET A 830 9.53 -39.31 -24.32
CA MET A 830 10.65 -39.78 -23.50
C MET A 830 12.01 -39.73 -24.23
N GLU A 831 12.02 -39.64 -25.56
CA GLU A 831 13.25 -39.50 -26.36
C GLU A 831 13.76 -38.04 -26.44
N ILE A 832 12.92 -37.06 -26.10
CA ILE A 832 13.29 -35.64 -26.14
C ILE A 832 14.23 -35.30 -24.98
N LYS A 833 15.45 -34.84 -25.32
CA LYS A 833 16.43 -34.40 -24.32
C LYS A 833 15.98 -33.11 -23.62
N PRO A 834 15.94 -33.09 -22.27
CA PRO A 834 15.51 -31.91 -21.51
C PRO A 834 16.51 -30.76 -21.58
N THR A 835 16.04 -29.55 -21.89
CA THR A 835 16.87 -28.33 -21.97
C THR A 835 16.97 -27.68 -20.58
N TYR A 836 17.98 -28.05 -19.79
CA TYR A 836 18.27 -27.37 -18.53
C TYR A 836 19.17 -26.16 -18.76
N THR A 837 18.69 -24.96 -18.42
CA THR A 837 19.53 -23.76 -18.34
C THR A 837 20.34 -23.79 -17.04
N ARG A 838 21.58 -24.29 -17.09
CA ARG A 838 22.54 -24.17 -15.99
C ARG A 838 23.02 -22.72 -15.86
N ARG A 839 22.93 -22.15 -14.65
CA ARG A 839 23.78 -21.02 -14.24
C ARG A 839 25.09 -21.61 -13.74
N ALA A 840 26.17 -21.46 -14.51
CA ALA A 840 27.49 -21.90 -14.07
C ALA A 840 27.97 -21.01 -12.91
N PHE A 841 28.32 -21.60 -11.77
CA PHE A 841 29.04 -20.88 -10.72
C PHE A 841 30.49 -20.71 -11.16
N VAL A 842 30.96 -19.46 -11.24
CA VAL A 842 32.36 -19.16 -11.52
C VAL A 842 33.16 -19.37 -10.23
N VAL A 843 33.97 -20.42 -10.20
CA VAL A 843 34.95 -20.68 -9.14
C VAL A 843 36.15 -19.78 -9.39
N ASP A 844 36.61 -19.05 -8.37
CA ASP A 844 37.83 -18.25 -8.47
C ASP A 844 39.04 -19.18 -8.37
N PRO A 845 39.82 -19.37 -9.46
CA PRO A 845 40.95 -20.30 -9.44
C PRO A 845 42.07 -19.87 -8.48
N ASN A 846 42.09 -18.61 -8.03
CA ASN A 846 43.10 -18.09 -7.11
C ASN A 846 42.70 -18.20 -5.63
N ARG A 847 41.49 -18.69 -5.34
CA ARG A 847 40.97 -18.81 -3.98
C ARG A 847 41.17 -20.22 -3.43
N GLU A 848 41.65 -20.31 -2.20
CA GLU A 848 41.74 -21.60 -1.50
C GLU A 848 40.37 -21.97 -0.92
N TYR A 849 39.93 -23.20 -1.18
CA TYR A 849 38.65 -23.73 -0.72
C TYR A 849 38.86 -24.81 0.34
N TYR A 850 37.86 -25.00 1.21
CA TYR A 850 37.82 -26.08 2.17
C TYR A 850 37.98 -27.44 1.48
N LYS A 851 38.82 -28.31 2.05
CA LYS A 851 39.07 -29.67 1.57
C LYS A 851 38.73 -30.68 2.66
N LEU A 852 38.05 -31.75 2.26
CA LEU A 852 37.72 -32.86 3.14
C LEU A 852 38.99 -33.42 3.79
N PRO A 853 39.10 -33.45 5.13
CA PRO A 853 40.26 -33.96 5.84
C PRO A 853 40.19 -35.49 6.02
N LEU A 854 39.71 -36.22 5.01
CA LEU A 854 39.65 -37.68 4.97
C LEU A 854 40.29 -38.18 3.67
N SER A 855 40.78 -39.41 3.66
CA SER A 855 41.25 -40.05 2.43
C SER A 855 40.07 -40.37 1.51
N GLN A 856 40.36 -40.50 0.22
CA GLN A 856 39.35 -40.86 -0.78
C GLN A 856 38.66 -42.19 -0.47
N GLU A 857 39.37 -43.14 0.15
CA GLU A 857 38.85 -44.45 0.55
C GLU A 857 37.78 -44.37 1.65
N ALA A 858 37.73 -43.26 2.40
CA ALA A 858 36.73 -43.02 3.41
C ALA A 858 35.39 -42.50 2.85
N ILE A 859 35.34 -42.15 1.56
CA ILE A 859 34.11 -41.75 0.87
C ILE A 859 33.51 -42.98 0.18
N ILE A 860 32.37 -43.46 0.68
CA ILE A 860 31.75 -44.70 0.23
C ILE A 860 30.44 -44.39 -0.45
N PHE A 861 30.35 -44.69 -1.74
CA PHE A 861 29.09 -44.67 -2.48
C PHE A 861 28.31 -45.96 -2.21
N VAL A 862 27.14 -45.82 -1.60
CA VAL A 862 26.28 -46.91 -1.12
C VAL A 862 25.17 -47.15 -2.14
N ASP A 863 25.38 -48.15 -2.99
CA ASP A 863 24.55 -48.56 -4.13
C ASP A 863 24.09 -50.03 -4.02
N SER A 864 24.28 -50.65 -2.85
CA SER A 864 23.97 -52.07 -2.59
C SER A 864 23.68 -52.29 -1.11
N ASP A 865 22.89 -53.31 -0.78
CA ASP A 865 22.51 -53.64 0.60
C ASP A 865 23.72 -53.99 1.48
N GLU A 866 24.74 -54.67 0.94
CA GLU A 866 25.95 -55.01 1.71
C GLU A 866 26.69 -53.76 2.20
N LYS A 867 26.76 -52.73 1.35
CA LYS A 867 27.34 -51.43 1.70
C LYS A 867 26.45 -50.64 2.67
N ALA A 868 25.13 -50.78 2.58
CA ALA A 868 24.20 -50.15 3.52
C ALA A 868 24.36 -50.75 4.93
N VAL A 869 24.50 -52.07 5.02
CA VAL A 869 24.81 -52.76 6.28
C VAL A 869 26.16 -52.31 6.84
N PHE A 870 27.19 -52.23 6.00
CA PHE A 870 28.51 -51.72 6.42
C PHE A 870 28.45 -50.28 6.94
N ALA A 871 27.72 -49.39 6.26
CA ALA A 871 27.52 -48.02 6.70
C ALA A 871 26.83 -47.96 8.08
N ARG A 872 25.83 -48.82 8.29
CA ARG A 872 25.05 -48.89 9.53
C ARG A 872 25.93 -49.26 10.72
N GLU A 873 26.79 -50.28 10.57
CA GLU A 873 27.69 -50.74 11.64
C GLU A 873 28.68 -49.67 12.13
N ILE A 874 29.02 -48.71 11.26
CA ILE A 874 29.91 -47.58 11.56
C ILE A 874 29.11 -46.41 12.13
N LEU A 875 27.99 -46.04 11.52
CA LEU A 875 27.18 -44.90 11.91
C LEU A 875 26.46 -45.11 13.25
N ASP A 876 26.03 -46.33 13.56
CA ASP A 876 25.38 -46.67 14.84
C ASP A 876 26.28 -46.38 16.06
N LYS A 877 27.60 -46.46 15.88
CA LYS A 877 28.60 -46.18 16.93
C LYS A 877 29.10 -44.73 16.92
N SER A 878 28.59 -43.90 16.01
CA SER A 878 29.05 -42.53 15.84
C SER A 878 28.25 -41.56 16.71
N PRO A 879 28.90 -40.74 17.56
CA PRO A 879 28.18 -39.80 18.43
C PRO A 879 27.66 -38.57 17.68
N LEU A 880 28.22 -38.28 16.50
CA LEU A 880 27.83 -37.18 15.62
C LEU A 880 27.70 -37.71 14.19
N VAL A 881 26.62 -37.36 13.52
CA VAL A 881 26.41 -37.61 12.09
C VAL A 881 25.96 -36.32 11.40
N GLY A 882 26.75 -35.87 10.44
CA GLY A 882 26.40 -34.79 9.52
C GLY A 882 25.49 -35.32 8.42
N ILE A 883 24.40 -34.62 8.14
CA ILE A 883 23.38 -35.01 7.16
C ILE A 883 23.24 -33.87 6.15
N ASP A 884 23.30 -34.23 4.88
CA ASP A 884 22.97 -33.38 3.75
C ASP A 884 22.21 -34.19 2.71
N VAL A 885 21.66 -33.53 1.69
CA VAL A 885 20.92 -34.16 0.59
C VAL A 885 21.09 -33.41 -0.72
N GLU A 886 21.05 -34.15 -1.84
CA GLU A 886 21.14 -33.55 -3.18
C GLU A 886 20.09 -34.11 -4.14
N TRP A 887 19.64 -33.25 -5.06
CA TRP A 887 18.61 -33.55 -6.06
C TRP A 887 18.83 -32.77 -7.34
N ARG A 888 18.17 -33.18 -8.42
CA ARG A 888 18.20 -32.43 -9.69
C ARG A 888 17.73 -30.97 -9.48
N PRO A 889 18.46 -29.96 -10.00
CA PRO A 889 18.11 -28.56 -9.81
C PRO A 889 16.71 -28.19 -10.33
N ASP A 890 15.87 -27.69 -9.44
CA ASP A 890 14.45 -27.38 -9.72
C ASP A 890 14.16 -25.91 -9.96
N ALA A 891 15.17 -25.07 -10.27
CA ALA A 891 15.05 -23.62 -10.23
C ALA A 891 13.89 -23.03 -11.06
N HIS A 892 13.32 -23.81 -12.00
CA HIS A 892 12.16 -23.46 -12.81
C HIS A 892 11.24 -24.67 -13.13
N ALA A 893 11.16 -25.68 -12.26
CA ALA A 893 10.31 -26.86 -12.45
C ALA A 893 8.99 -26.72 -11.69
N LYS A 894 7.85 -26.98 -12.34
CA LYS A 894 6.51 -26.91 -11.69
C LYS A 894 6.34 -28.01 -10.64
N MET A 895 6.99 -29.14 -10.87
CA MET A 895 7.14 -30.19 -9.89
C MET A 895 8.58 -30.31 -9.41
N LYS A 896 8.69 -30.31 -8.10
CA LYS A 896 9.86 -30.60 -7.32
C LYS A 896 10.45 -31.99 -7.72
N SER A 897 11.75 -32.13 -7.99
CA SER A 897 12.42 -33.42 -8.28
C SER A 897 12.56 -34.31 -7.03
N LYS A 898 12.70 -35.63 -7.18
CA LYS A 898 12.99 -36.53 -6.04
C LYS A 898 14.41 -36.33 -5.54
N CYS A 899 14.62 -36.62 -4.25
CA CYS A 899 15.97 -36.71 -3.69
C CYS A 899 16.77 -37.76 -4.46
N SER A 900 17.98 -37.40 -4.89
CA SER A 900 18.85 -38.27 -5.68
C SER A 900 19.87 -39.00 -4.82
N VAL A 901 20.46 -38.31 -3.84
CA VAL A 901 21.41 -38.88 -2.89
C VAL A 901 21.23 -38.30 -1.49
N VAL A 902 21.53 -39.11 -0.47
CA VAL A 902 21.60 -38.70 0.93
C VAL A 902 23.03 -38.87 1.40
N GLN A 903 23.60 -37.85 2.05
CA GLN A 903 24.95 -37.89 2.58
C GLN A 903 24.93 -38.04 4.10
N LEU A 904 25.65 -39.04 4.61
CA LEU A 904 25.82 -39.30 6.04
C LEU A 904 27.31 -39.30 6.39
N ALA A 905 27.77 -38.27 7.08
CA ALA A 905 29.16 -38.09 7.46
C ALA A 905 29.36 -38.36 8.96
N CYS A 906 30.36 -39.17 9.31
CA CYS A 906 30.87 -39.29 10.69
C CYS A 906 32.36 -38.95 10.73
N LYS A 907 32.97 -39.03 11.91
CA LYS A 907 34.40 -38.69 12.12
C LYS A 907 35.37 -39.48 11.22
N THR A 908 34.98 -40.68 10.78
CA THR A 908 35.87 -41.59 10.05
C THR A 908 35.51 -41.79 8.58
N HIS A 909 34.23 -41.68 8.22
CA HIS A 909 33.73 -42.02 6.88
C HIS A 909 32.63 -41.04 6.44
N VAL A 910 32.44 -40.93 5.13
CA VAL A 910 31.27 -40.29 4.53
C VAL A 910 30.58 -41.27 3.59
N PHE A 911 29.31 -41.56 3.86
CA PHE A 911 28.49 -42.45 3.07
C PHE A 911 27.55 -41.62 2.19
N ILE A 912 27.57 -41.88 0.88
CA ILE A 912 26.70 -41.23 -0.11
C ILE A 912 25.74 -42.29 -0.62
N LEU A 913 24.49 -42.24 -0.19
CA LEU A 913 23.48 -43.24 -0.47
C LEU A 913 22.78 -42.94 -1.79
N ASP A 914 22.73 -43.91 -2.70
CA ASP A 914 21.97 -43.81 -3.96
C ASP A 914 20.48 -44.10 -3.73
N VAL A 915 19.77 -43.13 -3.15
CA VAL A 915 18.34 -43.26 -2.87
C VAL A 915 17.46 -43.15 -4.11
N LEU A 916 18.03 -42.76 -5.27
CA LEU A 916 17.29 -42.68 -6.53
C LEU A 916 17.05 -44.07 -7.14
N LEU A 917 18.11 -44.87 -7.26
CA LEU A 917 18.05 -46.17 -7.94
C LEU A 917 18.01 -47.37 -6.99
N HIS A 918 18.48 -47.20 -5.75
CA HIS A 918 18.73 -48.32 -4.84
C HIS A 918 18.09 -48.16 -3.46
N TRP A 919 16.96 -47.45 -3.35
CA TRP A 919 16.20 -47.37 -2.09
C TRP A 919 15.61 -48.74 -1.70
N SER A 920 16.29 -49.43 -0.79
CA SER A 920 15.93 -50.76 -0.29
C SER A 920 15.48 -50.72 1.18
N SER A 921 14.96 -51.85 1.67
CA SER A 921 14.65 -52.04 3.09
C SER A 921 15.89 -51.89 3.98
N GLU A 922 17.07 -52.32 3.52
CA GLU A 922 18.30 -52.17 4.30
C GLU A 922 18.78 -50.71 4.33
N MET A 923 18.57 -49.94 3.25
CA MET A 923 18.79 -48.50 3.27
C MET A 923 17.85 -47.77 4.23
N GLN A 924 16.57 -48.18 4.29
CA GLN A 924 15.64 -47.62 5.25
C GLN A 924 16.07 -47.93 6.69
N VAL A 925 16.44 -49.19 6.99
CA VAL A 925 16.95 -49.59 8.30
C VAL A 925 18.21 -48.83 8.69
N LEU A 926 19.13 -48.59 7.74
CA LEU A 926 20.32 -47.76 7.94
C LEU A 926 19.94 -46.34 8.39
N VAL A 927 19.04 -45.67 7.68
CA VAL A 927 18.61 -44.31 8.03
C VAL A 927 17.88 -44.32 9.37
N ASP A 928 16.95 -45.26 9.58
CA ASP A 928 16.23 -45.45 10.86
C ASP A 928 17.18 -45.60 12.04
N THR A 929 18.25 -46.38 11.87
CA THR A 929 19.28 -46.58 12.91
C THR A 929 19.94 -45.27 13.31
N VAL A 930 20.22 -44.37 12.36
CA VAL A 930 20.81 -43.07 12.65
C VAL A 930 19.81 -42.13 13.31
N VAL A 931 18.64 -41.96 12.70
CA VAL A 931 17.68 -40.92 13.12
C VAL A 931 17.04 -41.23 14.47
N ASN A 932 16.74 -42.51 14.74
CA ASN A 932 16.12 -42.95 16.00
C ASN A 932 17.13 -43.20 17.13
N ASN A 933 18.43 -43.07 16.88
CA ASN A 933 19.43 -43.21 17.94
C ASN A 933 19.53 -41.89 18.73
N PRO A 934 19.11 -41.85 20.01
CA PRO A 934 19.11 -40.63 20.82
C PRO A 934 20.52 -40.22 21.27
N THR A 935 21.48 -41.15 21.22
CA THR A 935 22.89 -40.91 21.58
C THR A 935 23.71 -40.33 20.42
N CYS A 936 23.21 -40.49 19.18
CA CYS A 936 23.78 -39.91 17.98
C CYS A 936 23.14 -38.53 17.71
N TRP A 937 23.96 -37.49 17.64
CA TRP A 937 23.51 -36.17 17.24
C TRP A 937 23.47 -36.03 15.72
N LYS A 938 22.31 -35.64 15.20
CA LYS A 938 22.09 -35.37 13.76
C LYS A 938 22.32 -33.89 13.49
N ILE A 939 23.33 -33.58 12.69
CA ILE A 939 23.73 -32.22 12.36
C ILE A 939 23.36 -31.94 10.91
N GLY A 940 22.57 -30.90 10.66
CA GLY A 940 22.19 -30.49 9.30
C GLY A 940 22.20 -28.96 9.14
N PHE A 941 21.93 -28.46 7.94
CA PHE A 941 21.86 -27.02 7.66
C PHE A 941 20.58 -26.68 6.88
N GLY A 942 19.56 -26.15 7.56
CA GLY A 942 18.22 -26.04 6.97
C GLY A 942 17.47 -27.38 6.93
N LEU A 943 17.85 -28.30 7.81
CA LEU A 943 17.50 -29.72 7.80
C LEU A 943 15.99 -29.99 7.78
N ALA A 944 15.17 -29.15 8.44
CA ALA A 944 13.72 -29.32 8.42
C ALA A 944 13.12 -29.24 7.00
N GLN A 945 13.67 -28.36 6.15
CA GLN A 945 13.23 -28.22 4.76
C GLN A 945 13.66 -29.44 3.93
N ASP A 946 14.86 -29.94 4.19
CA ASP A 946 15.44 -31.11 3.53
C ASP A 946 14.68 -32.39 3.89
N VAL A 947 14.33 -32.58 5.16
CA VAL A 947 13.54 -33.74 5.61
C VAL A 947 12.11 -33.68 5.07
N GLN A 948 11.51 -32.49 4.97
CA GLN A 948 10.22 -32.33 4.28
C GLN A 948 10.32 -32.75 2.80
N ARG A 949 11.47 -32.47 2.15
CA ARG A 949 11.77 -32.90 0.77
C ARG A 949 11.92 -34.42 0.65
N LEU A 950 12.57 -35.05 1.64
CA LEU A 950 12.73 -36.50 1.73
C LEU A 950 11.40 -37.21 1.95
N LYS A 951 10.56 -36.74 2.88
CA LYS A 951 9.19 -37.26 3.11
C LYS A 951 8.33 -37.17 1.86
N TRP A 952 8.48 -36.10 1.08
CA TRP A 952 7.82 -35.99 -0.23
C TRP A 952 8.36 -37.00 -1.25
N SER A 953 9.66 -37.29 -1.23
CA SER A 953 10.30 -38.22 -2.17
C SER A 953 9.97 -39.68 -1.87
N PHE A 954 9.81 -40.00 -0.57
CA PHE A 954 9.57 -41.34 -0.02
C PHE A 954 8.42 -41.29 1.01
N PRO A 955 7.16 -41.15 0.58
CA PRO A 955 6.02 -40.95 1.48
C PRO A 955 5.74 -42.16 2.38
N ASP A 956 6.15 -43.35 1.98
CA ASP A 956 5.96 -44.59 2.74
C ASP A 956 7.10 -44.84 3.75
N ALA A 957 8.15 -44.00 3.75
CA ALA A 957 9.28 -44.13 4.65
C ALA A 957 9.05 -43.36 5.95
N THR A 958 8.84 -44.09 7.04
CA THR A 958 8.64 -43.53 8.39
C THR A 958 9.87 -42.82 8.95
N CYS A 959 11.07 -43.14 8.43
CA CYS A 959 12.33 -42.56 8.91
C CYS A 959 12.42 -41.03 8.72
N PHE A 960 11.57 -40.42 7.89
CA PHE A 960 11.59 -38.98 7.57
C PHE A 960 10.51 -38.16 8.30
N GLU A 961 9.97 -38.67 9.41
CA GLU A 961 9.08 -37.90 10.29
C GLU A 961 9.91 -37.00 11.23
N TYR A 962 10.25 -35.80 10.76
CA TYR A 962 11.17 -34.88 11.43
C TYR A 962 10.79 -34.54 12.89
N ASP A 963 9.49 -34.44 13.20
CA ASP A 963 9.00 -34.12 14.54
C ASP A 963 9.32 -35.21 15.58
N GLU A 964 9.67 -36.42 15.12
CA GLU A 964 10.05 -37.55 15.97
C GLU A 964 11.57 -37.66 16.16
N TRP A 965 12.37 -36.85 15.45
CA TRP A 965 13.83 -36.94 15.56
C TRP A 965 14.35 -36.30 16.85
N GLU A 966 14.99 -37.09 17.70
CA GLU A 966 15.67 -36.61 18.91
C GLU A 966 17.13 -36.21 18.64
N SER A 967 17.77 -35.42 19.51
CA SER A 967 19.20 -35.08 19.37
C SER A 967 19.58 -34.47 18.01
N VAL A 968 18.79 -33.51 17.53
CA VAL A 968 19.02 -32.82 16.24
C VAL A 968 19.55 -31.41 16.48
N LEU A 969 20.52 -30.98 15.67
CA LEU A 969 21.00 -29.61 15.62
C LEU A 969 20.99 -29.08 14.18
N ASP A 970 20.11 -28.11 13.93
CA ASP A 970 20.15 -27.30 12.70
C ASP A 970 21.16 -26.16 12.86
N MET A 971 22.27 -26.27 12.14
CA MET A 971 23.37 -25.31 12.21
C MET A 971 22.99 -23.93 11.67
N GLN A 972 22.04 -23.82 10.72
CA GLN A 972 21.61 -22.53 10.21
C GLN A 972 20.88 -21.74 11.30
N VAL A 973 19.95 -22.39 11.99
CA VAL A 973 19.16 -21.78 13.08
C VAL A 973 20.09 -21.42 14.25
N TYR A 974 20.98 -22.35 14.63
CA TYR A 974 21.96 -22.11 15.70
C TYR A 974 22.86 -20.91 15.38
N TYR A 975 23.45 -20.87 14.17
CA TYR A 975 24.37 -19.82 13.76
C TYR A 975 23.69 -18.44 13.67
N CYS A 976 22.49 -18.37 13.08
CA CYS A 976 21.72 -17.12 13.01
C CYS A 976 21.41 -16.56 14.40
N LYS A 977 21.02 -17.42 15.35
CA LYS A 977 20.73 -17.02 16.74
C LYS A 977 21.99 -16.54 17.47
N GLN A 978 23.10 -17.24 17.30
CA GLN A 978 24.37 -16.91 17.96
C GLN A 978 24.95 -15.58 17.47
N PHE A 979 24.84 -15.30 16.16
CA PHE A 979 25.45 -14.12 15.53
C PHE A 979 24.44 -13.01 15.15
N LYS A 980 23.19 -13.08 15.62
CA LYS A 980 22.10 -12.11 15.34
C LYS A 980 21.93 -11.79 13.85
N ARG A 981 21.89 -12.83 13.01
CA ARG A 981 21.63 -12.71 11.57
C ARG A 981 20.24 -13.23 11.23
N ASN A 982 19.59 -12.63 10.23
CA ASN A 982 18.28 -13.09 9.73
C ASN A 982 18.41 -14.34 8.84
N GLN A 983 19.51 -14.47 8.08
CA GLN A 983 19.78 -15.61 7.20
C GLN A 983 21.30 -15.72 6.94
N VAL A 984 21.79 -16.94 6.71
CA VAL A 984 23.17 -17.24 6.32
C VAL A 984 23.21 -18.55 5.52
N GLY A 985 24.18 -18.71 4.61
CA GLY A 985 24.42 -19.95 3.88
C GLY A 985 25.60 -20.74 4.43
N LEU A 986 25.62 -22.06 4.25
CA LEU A 986 26.63 -22.97 4.82
C LEU A 986 28.06 -22.55 4.45
N SER A 987 28.34 -22.30 3.17
CA SER A 987 29.65 -21.83 2.71
C SER A 987 30.13 -20.56 3.42
N ARG A 988 29.21 -19.68 3.83
CA ARG A 988 29.57 -18.46 4.56
C ARG A 988 29.85 -18.74 6.03
N CYS A 989 29.12 -19.68 6.65
CA CYS A 989 29.41 -20.16 8.01
C CYS A 989 30.78 -20.83 8.08
N ILE A 990 31.10 -21.70 7.11
CA ILE A 990 32.43 -22.33 7.00
C ILE A 990 33.51 -21.26 6.79
N GLU A 991 33.29 -20.29 5.91
CA GLU A 991 34.26 -19.20 5.71
C GLU A 991 34.47 -18.37 6.98
N ASP A 992 33.38 -17.94 7.63
CA ASP A 992 33.45 -17.12 8.85
C ASP A 992 34.10 -17.89 10.03
N THR A 993 34.01 -19.23 10.06
CA THR A 993 34.49 -20.06 11.19
C THR A 993 35.85 -20.71 10.95
N LEU A 994 36.09 -21.23 9.74
CA LEU A 994 37.28 -21.98 9.34
C LEU A 994 38.20 -21.20 8.38
N SER A 995 37.83 -19.96 8.02
CA SER A 995 38.59 -19.09 7.10
C SER A 995 38.73 -19.61 5.67
N LEU A 996 37.97 -20.65 5.30
CA LEU A 996 37.97 -21.25 3.96
C LEU A 996 36.51 -21.42 3.48
N PRO A 997 36.12 -20.89 2.31
CA PRO A 997 34.79 -21.14 1.75
C PRO A 997 34.64 -22.56 1.20
N LEU A 998 33.41 -23.04 1.06
CA LEU A 998 33.09 -24.26 0.31
C LEU A 998 33.13 -23.96 -1.20
N ASN A 999 33.57 -24.95 -1.99
CA ASN A 999 33.52 -24.87 -3.45
C ASN A 999 32.09 -25.14 -3.91
N LYS A 1000 31.47 -24.22 -4.67
CA LYS A 1000 30.08 -24.32 -5.14
C LYS A 1000 29.91 -24.87 -6.56
N SER A 1001 30.97 -25.41 -7.18
CA SER A 1001 30.97 -25.83 -8.59
C SER A 1001 29.90 -26.89 -8.91
N HIS A 1002 29.57 -27.75 -7.95
CA HIS A 1002 28.64 -28.86 -8.15
C HIS A 1002 27.27 -28.70 -7.49
N GLN A 1003 26.98 -27.56 -6.86
CA GLN A 1003 25.69 -27.27 -6.20
C GLN A 1003 24.48 -27.44 -7.14
N THR A 1004 24.66 -27.18 -8.43
CA THR A 1004 23.61 -27.31 -9.46
C THR A 1004 23.94 -28.39 -10.49
N SER A 1005 24.66 -29.44 -10.07
CA SER A 1005 24.95 -30.61 -10.92
C SER A 1005 23.69 -31.42 -11.20
N ASN A 1006 23.71 -32.23 -12.26
CA ASN A 1006 22.66 -33.22 -12.45
C ASN A 1006 22.95 -34.42 -11.52
N TRP A 1007 22.29 -34.46 -10.37
CA TRP A 1007 22.46 -35.52 -9.39
C TRP A 1007 21.75 -36.83 -9.76
N GLU A 1008 20.98 -36.85 -10.86
CA GLU A 1008 20.38 -38.06 -11.44
C GLU A 1008 21.34 -38.80 -12.39
N ASP A 1009 22.43 -38.15 -12.86
CA ASP A 1009 23.39 -38.79 -13.76
C ASP A 1009 24.07 -39.99 -13.06
N ARG A 1010 24.22 -41.09 -13.80
CA ARG A 1010 24.92 -42.30 -13.33
C ARG A 1010 25.93 -42.78 -14.39
N PRO A 1011 27.17 -43.15 -13.98
CA PRO A 1011 27.71 -43.04 -12.62
C PRO A 1011 27.95 -41.58 -12.21
N LEU A 1012 27.85 -41.28 -10.91
CA LEU A 1012 28.23 -39.97 -10.38
C LEU A 1012 29.72 -39.73 -10.60
N SER A 1013 30.10 -38.51 -10.97
CA SER A 1013 31.50 -38.16 -11.13
C SER A 1013 32.21 -38.12 -9.77
N TYR A 1014 33.53 -38.31 -9.80
CA TYR A 1014 34.33 -38.20 -8.57
C TYR A 1014 34.20 -36.81 -7.92
N GLU A 1015 34.10 -35.76 -8.72
CA GLU A 1015 33.92 -34.39 -8.22
C GLU A 1015 32.56 -34.19 -7.53
N GLN A 1016 31.50 -34.84 -8.03
CA GLN A 1016 30.18 -34.84 -7.38
C GLN A 1016 30.23 -35.56 -6.03
N LEU A 1017 30.89 -36.72 -5.97
CA LEU A 1017 31.06 -37.46 -4.72
C LEU A 1017 31.86 -36.65 -3.70
N LEU A 1018 32.95 -36.00 -4.13
CA LEU A 1018 33.76 -35.16 -3.27
C LEU A 1018 33.01 -33.91 -2.77
N TYR A 1019 32.21 -33.28 -3.63
CA TYR A 1019 31.35 -32.16 -3.26
C TYR A 1019 30.35 -32.58 -2.18
N ALA A 1020 29.58 -33.64 -2.45
CA ALA A 1020 28.59 -34.20 -1.53
C ALA A 1020 29.22 -34.55 -0.18
N ALA A 1021 30.42 -35.15 -0.19
CA ALA A 1021 31.12 -35.50 1.04
C ALA A 1021 31.56 -34.27 1.85
N ASN A 1022 31.98 -33.18 1.19
CA ASN A 1022 32.37 -31.94 1.86
C ASN A 1022 31.20 -31.29 2.58
N ASP A 1023 30.04 -31.20 1.94
CA ASP A 1023 28.89 -30.47 2.47
C ASP A 1023 28.34 -31.15 3.74
N ALA A 1024 28.30 -32.48 3.79
CA ALA A 1024 27.94 -33.21 5.01
C ALA A 1024 29.04 -33.17 6.10
N TYR A 1025 30.31 -33.38 5.75
CA TYR A 1025 31.39 -33.49 6.75
C TYR A 1025 31.76 -32.13 7.37
N CYS A 1026 31.65 -31.04 6.63
CA CYS A 1026 31.97 -29.70 7.14
C CYS A 1026 31.07 -29.29 8.33
N LEU A 1027 29.87 -29.87 8.44
CA LEU A 1027 28.97 -29.69 9.57
C LEU A 1027 29.58 -30.19 10.89
N LEU A 1028 30.28 -31.34 10.85
CA LEU A 1028 31.00 -31.86 12.00
C LEU A 1028 32.11 -30.91 12.46
N GLN A 1029 32.87 -30.36 11.50
CA GLN A 1029 33.91 -29.37 11.79
C GLN A 1029 33.35 -28.08 12.37
N LEU A 1030 32.21 -27.63 11.85
CA LEU A 1030 31.53 -26.43 12.33
C LEU A 1030 31.05 -26.61 13.78
N VAL A 1031 30.49 -27.77 14.11
CA VAL A 1031 30.09 -28.14 15.47
C VAL A 1031 31.31 -28.21 16.40
N CYS A 1032 32.40 -28.86 15.99
CA CYS A 1032 33.63 -28.91 16.79
C CYS A 1032 34.25 -27.52 17.03
N ALA A 1033 34.16 -26.62 16.06
CA ALA A 1033 34.69 -25.25 16.17
C ALA A 1033 33.82 -24.36 17.06
N LEU A 1034 32.50 -24.40 16.90
CA LEU A 1034 31.57 -23.52 17.61
C LEU A 1034 31.17 -24.02 19.00
N LYS A 1035 31.30 -25.33 19.25
CA LYS A 1035 30.97 -26.00 20.52
C LYS A 1035 29.58 -25.64 21.06
N PRO A 1036 28.50 -26.01 20.36
CA PRO A 1036 27.13 -25.76 20.80
C PRO A 1036 26.87 -26.32 22.19
N SER A 1037 26.24 -25.52 23.07
CA SER A 1037 25.98 -25.92 24.45
C SER A 1037 25.00 -27.10 24.58
N GLN A 1038 24.24 -27.40 23.52
CA GLN A 1038 23.31 -28.53 23.50
C GLN A 1038 24.02 -29.88 23.37
N ILE A 1039 25.22 -29.90 22.77
CA ILE A 1039 25.96 -31.14 22.49
C ILE A 1039 26.92 -31.41 23.66
N PRO A 1040 26.83 -32.57 24.33
CA PRO A 1040 27.76 -32.93 25.40
C PRO A 1040 29.22 -32.90 24.92
N PHE A 1041 30.11 -32.31 25.71
CA PHE A 1041 31.52 -32.15 25.34
C PHE A 1041 32.23 -33.48 25.01
N GLN A 1042 31.81 -34.59 25.64
CA GLN A 1042 32.32 -35.93 25.37
C GLN A 1042 32.05 -36.41 23.92
N ASN A 1043 30.99 -35.90 23.29
CA ASN A 1043 30.64 -36.23 21.91
C ASN A 1043 31.42 -35.38 20.89
N LEU A 1044 32.09 -34.31 21.33
CA LEU A 1044 32.87 -33.39 20.49
C LEU A 1044 34.36 -33.76 20.39
N ILE A 1045 34.82 -34.70 21.23
CA ILE A 1045 36.19 -35.25 21.27
C ILE A 1045 36.23 -36.50 20.40
#